data_AF-A0A143HIY2-F1
#
_entry.id   AF-A0A143HIY2-F1
#
_cell.length_a   1.000
_cell.length_b   1.000
_cell.length_c   1.000
_cell.angle_alpha   90.00
_cell.angle_beta   90.00
_cell.angle_gamma   90.00
#
_symmetry.space_group_name_H-M   'P 1'
#
loop_
_entity.id
_entity.type
_entity.pdbx_description
1 polymer ?
#
loop_
_entity_poly.entity_id
_entity_poly.type
_entity_poly.pdbx_seq_one_letter_code
_entity_poly.pdbx_strand_id
1 'polypeptide(L)'
;MWSMAFRNLYRDRRRTLATIIAVSAGLFAVLMFLGYIRFVESSLASVVIYRDANAHVQVYRKDGPEQLAASPAQYSLDSAEQALIHRTAAELTHFVRASNQLMGVGMAQADSESAVFLARGVDPEFETALQQHSPLAASPPPRNGLLLTTQLQDLLGRPDKGSYLQLFGASYANRMNAIEAPLTGDFSTGIEAIEDKGLKAPLDLLQSLYDTDAVSRVVIQLDDRVHSGAFRNQLAAALERQQPGRFEVTTWDHPQIGQLYTSFMGFFTMVFAFTGIVVFTIALTTIQHTVAMNVADRTREIGILRSLGFSRGRIAGLFVRESLLTTLAAALVATALAYTVIAALALIGVQTQLPRIAEPTALTLQLPPTWAIGAIACACAGITLGALLTARKRVGGEVRPGRRGVPLTRMLASAACLLLALPLTAPAEEVPDEETMRNWLKQADLARGGWGSYMWKLSIHTEDPAGATDTDYDIAVRNGRALAMTTAPRRYRGEKILIASRAMWYAKPGLRKPISISPQQRLVGEAANGDIAATQYARDYSPEYLGPVELDGIPCHKLKLTAATDSATYEAIIYYLDRRSRLGVRAEFLTASGMPLKVAHFEYGNRVQINGEARLFVSRMKIVNANFPERYSLLQYDQVIPADPPESLFSVDTLMTL
;
A
#
# COMPACT_ATOMS: atom_id res chain seq x y z
N MET A 1 46.91 -6.42 -42.82
CA MET A 1 45.65 -5.64 -42.65
C MET A 1 45.65 -4.81 -41.37
N TRP A 2 45.93 -5.36 -40.19
CA TRP A 2 45.99 -4.59 -38.93
C TRP A 2 47.04 -3.47 -38.91
N SER A 3 48.26 -3.74 -39.38
CA SER A 3 49.31 -2.71 -39.53
C SER A 3 48.88 -1.55 -40.44
N MET A 4 48.16 -1.85 -41.54
CA MET A 4 47.60 -0.82 -42.43
C MET A 4 46.50 0.00 -41.76
N ALA A 5 45.59 -0.64 -41.03
CA ALA A 5 44.56 0.07 -40.28
C ALA A 5 45.18 1.03 -39.25
N PHE A 6 46.19 0.59 -38.49
CA PHE A 6 46.86 1.44 -37.51
C PHE A 6 47.57 2.66 -38.14
N ARG A 7 48.27 2.47 -39.26
CA ARG A 7 48.90 3.57 -40.01
C ARG A 7 47.87 4.55 -40.55
N ASN A 8 46.71 4.07 -41.00
CA ASN A 8 45.61 4.92 -41.48
C ASN A 8 45.03 5.81 -40.38
N LEU A 9 44.89 5.32 -39.14
CA LEU A 9 44.44 6.16 -38.01
C LEU A 9 45.40 7.33 -37.77
N TYR A 10 46.72 7.09 -37.88
CA TYR A 10 47.76 8.08 -37.59
C TYR A 10 47.94 9.13 -38.70
N ARG A 11 47.60 8.79 -39.95
CA ARG A 11 47.71 9.71 -41.08
C ARG A 11 46.71 10.87 -40.98
N ASP A 12 45.49 10.60 -40.53
CA ASP A 12 44.39 11.58 -40.45
C ASP A 12 44.05 11.95 -39.00
N ARG A 13 45.05 12.38 -38.21
CA ARG A 13 44.92 12.54 -36.74
C ARG A 13 43.73 13.40 -36.30
N ARG A 14 43.47 14.52 -36.97
CA ARG A 14 42.37 15.44 -36.59
C ARG A 14 41.01 14.77 -36.69
N ARG A 15 40.79 14.02 -37.77
CA ARG A 15 39.54 13.30 -38.02
C ARG A 15 39.38 12.12 -37.07
N THR A 16 40.43 11.31 -36.94
CA THR A 16 40.46 10.19 -35.99
C THR A 16 40.16 10.69 -34.56
N LEU A 17 40.75 11.83 -34.16
CA LEU A 17 40.49 12.45 -32.85
C LEU A 17 39.03 12.91 -32.70
N ALA A 18 38.46 13.58 -33.71
CA ALA A 18 37.06 14.00 -33.67
C ALA A 18 36.09 12.80 -33.51
N THR A 19 36.36 11.70 -34.22
CA THR A 19 35.58 10.46 -34.06
C THR A 19 35.75 9.83 -32.69
N ILE A 20 36.98 9.77 -32.17
CA ILE A 20 37.24 9.24 -30.82
C ILE A 20 36.50 10.07 -29.78
N ILE A 21 36.54 11.41 -29.85
CA ILE A 21 35.82 12.30 -28.92
C ILE A 21 34.31 12.02 -28.99
N ALA A 22 33.72 12.02 -30.18
CA ALA A 22 32.27 11.80 -30.34
C ALA A 22 31.81 10.44 -29.80
N VAL A 23 32.54 9.36 -30.12
CA VAL A 23 32.23 8.01 -29.65
C VAL A 23 32.47 7.89 -28.14
N SER A 24 33.54 8.50 -27.62
CA SER A 24 33.87 8.47 -26.20
C SER A 24 32.83 9.21 -25.35
N ALA A 25 32.28 10.32 -25.83
CA ALA A 25 31.23 11.07 -25.13
C ALA A 25 29.94 10.25 -25.00
N GLY A 26 29.52 9.59 -26.08
CA GLY A 26 28.34 8.71 -26.06
C GLY A 26 28.53 7.51 -25.13
N LEU A 27 29.70 6.85 -25.19
CA LEU A 27 30.00 5.72 -24.33
C LEU A 27 30.18 6.13 -22.86
N PHE A 28 30.80 7.28 -22.58
CA PHE A 28 30.90 7.86 -21.24
C PHE A 28 29.51 8.09 -20.63
N ALA A 29 28.58 8.67 -21.40
CA ALA A 29 27.21 8.86 -20.93
C ALA A 29 26.53 7.54 -20.56
N VAL A 30 26.69 6.49 -21.38
CA VAL A 30 26.17 5.14 -21.09
C VAL A 30 26.79 4.56 -19.81
N LEU A 31 28.12 4.65 -19.64
CA LEU A 31 28.82 4.13 -18.46
C LEU A 31 28.40 4.85 -17.18
N MET A 32 28.32 6.19 -17.21
CA MET A 32 27.84 7.00 -16.07
C MET A 32 26.40 6.63 -15.72
N PHE A 33 25.55 6.44 -16.72
CA PHE A 33 24.16 6.07 -16.51
C PHE A 33 24.00 4.66 -15.92
N LEU A 34 24.81 3.69 -16.37
CA LEU A 34 24.87 2.35 -15.76
C LEU A 34 25.28 2.41 -14.28
N GLY A 35 26.25 3.27 -13.95
CA GLY A 35 26.64 3.53 -12.57
C GLY A 35 25.50 4.17 -11.75
N TYR A 36 24.73 5.06 -12.36
CA TYR A 36 23.57 5.68 -11.74
C TYR A 36 22.44 4.67 -11.48
N ILE A 37 22.16 3.75 -12.42
CA ILE A 37 21.17 2.70 -12.21
C ILE A 37 21.54 1.83 -11.00
N ARG A 38 22.82 1.44 -10.86
CA ARG A 38 23.27 0.68 -9.69
C ARG A 38 23.13 1.46 -8.40
N PHE A 39 23.44 2.75 -8.41
CA PHE A 39 23.23 3.61 -7.27
C PHE A 39 21.74 3.65 -6.86
N VAL A 40 20.83 3.87 -7.81
CA VAL A 40 19.38 3.92 -7.54
C VAL A 40 18.86 2.57 -7.03
N GLU A 41 19.25 1.46 -7.69
CA GLU A 41 18.89 0.09 -7.30
C GLU A 41 19.34 -0.22 -5.87
N SER A 42 20.63 0.00 -5.56
CA SER A 42 21.18 -0.26 -4.23
C SER A 42 20.59 0.65 -3.15
N SER A 43 20.30 1.91 -3.48
CA SER A 43 19.65 2.85 -2.55
C SER A 43 18.23 2.41 -2.21
N LEU A 44 17.42 2.06 -3.22
CA LEU A 44 16.06 1.58 -2.99
C LEU A 44 16.04 0.24 -2.26
N ALA A 45 16.91 -0.69 -2.63
CA ALA A 45 17.04 -1.96 -1.92
C ALA A 45 17.38 -1.72 -0.44
N SER A 46 18.28 -0.78 -0.15
CA SER A 46 18.65 -0.44 1.23
C SER A 46 17.47 0.15 2.01
N VAL A 47 16.67 1.02 1.40
CA VAL A 47 15.45 1.54 2.01
C VAL A 47 14.48 0.40 2.34
N VAL A 48 14.19 -0.47 1.36
CA VAL A 48 13.26 -1.58 1.55
C VAL A 48 13.76 -2.56 2.62
N ILE A 49 15.04 -2.95 2.60
CA ILE A 49 15.59 -3.93 3.54
C ILE A 49 15.69 -3.37 4.96
N TYR A 50 16.24 -2.16 5.12
CA TYR A 50 16.66 -1.64 6.42
C TYR A 50 15.65 -0.69 7.06
N ARG A 51 15.06 0.28 6.34
CA ARG A 51 14.21 1.31 7.00
C ARG A 51 12.98 0.73 7.63
N ASP A 52 12.35 -0.18 6.91
CA ASP A 52 11.15 -0.85 7.35
C ASP A 52 11.41 -2.15 8.14
N ALA A 53 12.68 -2.44 8.43
CA ALA A 53 13.09 -3.70 9.04
C ALA A 53 12.50 -4.93 8.32
N ASN A 54 12.29 -4.86 6.99
CA ASN A 54 11.82 -6.00 6.21
C ASN A 54 12.88 -7.12 6.18
N ALA A 55 14.16 -6.77 6.40
CA ALA A 55 15.30 -7.67 6.25
C ALA A 55 15.37 -8.28 4.84
N HIS A 56 16.11 -9.38 4.69
CA HIS A 56 16.48 -9.93 3.38
C HIS A 56 15.46 -10.93 2.83
N VAL A 57 14.86 -11.72 3.71
CA VAL A 57 13.89 -12.77 3.41
C VAL A 57 12.75 -12.68 4.41
N GLN A 58 11.52 -12.93 3.97
CA GLN A 58 10.34 -12.93 4.82
C GLN A 58 9.56 -14.23 4.62
N VAL A 59 8.95 -14.71 5.70
CA VAL A 59 8.07 -15.88 5.67
C VAL A 59 6.69 -15.45 6.14
N TYR A 60 5.69 -15.73 5.33
CA TYR A 60 4.28 -15.53 5.60
C TYR A 60 3.57 -16.89 5.63
N ARG A 61 2.33 -16.89 6.16
CA ARG A 61 1.37 -17.93 5.78
C ARG A 61 1.10 -17.83 4.27
N LYS A 62 0.75 -18.94 3.63
CA LYS A 62 0.44 -18.98 2.20
C LYS A 62 -0.56 -17.89 1.80
N ASP A 63 -0.27 -17.15 0.73
CA ASP A 63 -1.04 -16.01 0.21
C ASP A 63 -1.15 -14.80 1.16
N GLY A 64 -0.33 -14.80 2.23
CA GLY A 64 -0.26 -13.73 3.22
C GLY A 64 0.11 -12.35 2.65
N PRO A 65 1.09 -12.20 1.74
CA PRO A 65 1.45 -10.88 1.21
C PRO A 65 0.27 -10.12 0.59
N GLU A 66 -0.69 -10.82 -0.03
CA GLU A 66 -1.88 -10.25 -0.65
C GLU A 66 -3.07 -10.14 0.32
N GLN A 67 -3.26 -11.12 1.19
CA GLN A 67 -4.50 -11.28 1.96
C GLN A 67 -4.42 -10.82 3.42
N LEU A 68 -3.21 -10.63 3.98
CA LEU A 68 -3.03 -10.32 5.40
C LEU A 68 -3.77 -9.06 5.83
N ALA A 69 -3.79 -8.01 4.99
CA ALA A 69 -4.48 -6.76 5.33
C ALA A 69 -6.01 -6.94 5.40
N ALA A 70 -6.57 -7.85 4.61
CA ALA A 70 -8.02 -8.10 4.56
C ALA A 70 -8.48 -9.07 5.65
N SER A 71 -7.68 -10.11 5.93
CA SER A 71 -8.02 -11.16 6.90
C SER A 71 -6.82 -11.49 7.82
N PRO A 72 -6.38 -10.58 8.71
CA PRO A 72 -5.17 -10.76 9.51
C PRO A 72 -5.15 -12.06 10.34
N ALA A 73 -6.30 -12.44 10.91
CA ALA A 73 -6.43 -13.63 11.75
C ALA A 73 -6.19 -14.94 10.99
N GLN A 74 -6.59 -15.00 9.72
CA GLN A 74 -6.43 -16.20 8.88
C GLN A 74 -5.02 -16.34 8.31
N TYR A 75 -4.35 -15.22 8.02
CA TYR A 75 -3.08 -15.16 7.29
C TYR A 75 -1.85 -14.88 8.17
N SER A 76 -2.02 -14.86 9.49
CA SER A 76 -0.91 -14.73 10.44
C SER A 76 -0.35 -16.09 10.88
N LEU A 77 0.86 -16.04 11.41
CA LEU A 77 1.62 -17.20 11.87
C LEU A 77 1.39 -17.41 13.36
N ASP A 78 0.95 -18.60 13.74
CA ASP A 78 0.82 -18.98 15.16
C ASP A 78 2.20 -19.25 15.80
N SER A 79 2.26 -19.37 17.12
CA SER A 79 3.52 -19.53 17.85
C SER A 79 4.30 -20.81 17.47
N ALA A 80 3.61 -21.88 17.06
CA ALA A 80 4.25 -23.11 16.64
C ALA A 80 4.89 -22.97 15.25
N GLU A 81 4.18 -22.31 14.33
CA GLU A 81 4.69 -21.95 13.01
C GLU A 81 5.88 -20.99 13.09
N GLN A 82 5.80 -19.98 13.96
CA GLN A 82 6.93 -19.10 14.26
C GLN A 82 8.17 -19.92 14.67
N ALA A 83 8.05 -20.76 15.69
CA ALA A 83 9.16 -21.57 16.19
C ALA A 83 9.75 -22.52 15.12
N LEU A 84 8.89 -23.10 14.27
CA LEU A 84 9.31 -23.93 13.14
C LEU A 84 10.15 -23.15 12.12
N ILE A 85 9.71 -21.94 11.76
CA ILE A 85 10.40 -21.08 10.81
C ILE A 85 11.76 -20.66 11.36
N HIS A 86 11.82 -20.21 12.62
CA HIS A 86 13.07 -19.81 13.28
C HIS A 86 14.10 -20.95 13.30
N ARG A 87 13.67 -22.17 13.66
CA ARG A 87 14.57 -23.34 13.68
C ARG A 87 15.06 -23.70 12.28
N THR A 88 14.15 -23.76 11.31
CA THR A 88 14.49 -24.16 9.93
C THR A 88 15.42 -23.15 9.27
N ALA A 89 15.21 -21.84 9.51
CA ALA A 89 16.08 -20.79 8.98
C ALA A 89 17.50 -20.83 9.57
N ALA A 90 17.63 -21.13 10.87
CA ALA A 90 18.91 -21.16 11.57
C ALA A 90 19.85 -22.29 11.10
N GLU A 91 19.32 -23.34 10.47
CA GLU A 91 20.11 -24.46 9.92
C GLU A 91 20.72 -24.15 8.55
N LEU A 92 20.29 -23.07 7.89
CA LEU A 92 20.73 -22.73 6.54
C LEU A 92 21.97 -21.84 6.55
N THR A 93 22.83 -22.00 5.54
CA THR A 93 23.99 -21.13 5.31
C THR A 93 23.55 -19.68 5.07
N HIS A 94 24.38 -18.71 5.46
CA HIS A 94 24.13 -17.26 5.34
C HIS A 94 23.07 -16.68 6.28
N PHE A 95 22.44 -17.51 7.14
CA PHE A 95 21.56 -17.03 8.20
C PHE A 95 22.36 -16.21 9.24
N VAL A 96 21.82 -15.04 9.62
CA VAL A 96 22.38 -14.22 10.71
C VAL A 96 21.42 -14.18 11.91
N ARG A 97 20.16 -13.83 11.67
CA ARG A 97 19.11 -13.72 12.70
C ARG A 97 17.72 -13.70 12.10
N ALA A 98 16.71 -13.99 12.91
CA ALA A 98 15.31 -13.85 12.54
C ALA A 98 14.55 -13.10 13.64
N SER A 99 13.45 -12.44 13.27
CA SER A 99 12.53 -11.79 14.20
C SER A 99 11.10 -11.97 13.74
N ASN A 100 10.21 -12.04 14.70
CA ASN A 100 8.78 -11.94 14.45
C ASN A 100 8.39 -10.48 14.21
N GLN A 101 7.40 -10.25 13.35
CA GLN A 101 6.81 -8.94 13.15
C GLN A 101 5.29 -9.02 13.05
N LEU A 102 4.62 -8.09 13.72
CA LEU A 102 3.18 -7.90 13.64
C LEU A 102 2.89 -6.61 12.89
N MET A 103 2.09 -6.68 11.86
CA MET A 103 1.62 -5.53 11.10
C MET A 103 0.14 -5.32 11.41
N GLY A 104 -0.28 -4.06 11.47
CA GLY A 104 -1.67 -3.75 11.67
C GLY A 104 -1.99 -2.32 11.32
N VAL A 105 -3.29 -2.04 11.28
CA VAL A 105 -3.82 -0.70 11.03
C VAL A 105 -4.62 -0.25 12.23
N GLY A 106 -4.72 1.06 12.42
CA GLY A 106 -5.44 1.62 13.55
C GLY A 106 -5.50 3.14 13.48
N MET A 107 -5.97 3.74 14.57
CA MET A 107 -6.04 5.19 14.73
C MET A 107 -5.27 5.60 15.98
N ALA A 108 -4.39 6.58 15.85
CA ALA A 108 -3.72 7.21 16.98
C ALA A 108 -4.46 8.50 17.32
N GLN A 109 -4.57 8.80 18.60
CA GLN A 109 -5.16 10.02 19.10
C GLN A 109 -4.21 10.70 20.08
N ALA A 110 -3.99 11.99 19.85
CA ALA A 110 -3.27 12.91 20.72
C ALA A 110 -4.22 14.07 21.05
N ASP A 111 -4.61 14.21 22.31
CA ASP A 111 -5.61 15.20 22.74
C ASP A 111 -6.91 15.14 21.91
N SER A 112 -7.17 16.15 21.08
CA SER A 112 -8.33 16.23 20.16
C SER A 112 -8.03 15.78 18.73
N GLU A 113 -6.76 15.60 18.36
CA GLU A 113 -6.35 15.24 17.01
C GLU A 113 -6.26 13.71 16.87
N SER A 114 -6.73 13.20 15.73
CA SER A 114 -6.70 11.77 15.43
C SER A 114 -6.24 11.51 14.00
N ALA A 115 -5.40 10.50 13.82
CA ALA A 115 -4.89 10.12 12.52
C ALA A 115 -4.78 8.59 12.39
N VAL A 116 -4.97 8.08 11.17
CA VAL A 116 -4.79 6.65 10.87
C VAL A 116 -3.31 6.31 10.85
N PHE A 117 -2.95 5.17 11.43
CA PHE A 117 -1.60 4.63 11.35
C PHE A 117 -1.56 3.26 10.67
N LEU A 118 -0.39 2.97 10.10
CA LEU A 118 0.10 1.65 9.72
C LEU A 118 1.19 1.28 10.72
N ALA A 119 0.88 0.34 11.60
CA ALA A 119 1.73 -0.06 12.69
C ALA A 119 2.61 -1.26 12.32
N ARG A 120 3.85 -1.23 12.80
CA ARG A 120 4.76 -2.38 12.79
C ARG A 120 5.31 -2.65 14.18
N GLY A 121 5.02 -3.84 14.67
CA GLY A 121 5.49 -4.40 15.92
C GLY A 121 6.77 -5.15 15.64
N VAL A 122 7.86 -4.71 16.26
CA VAL A 122 9.22 -5.20 15.99
C VAL A 122 9.91 -5.57 17.30
N ASP A 123 10.92 -6.43 17.18
CA ASP A 123 11.92 -6.62 18.23
C ASP A 123 12.94 -5.47 18.16
N PRO A 124 13.05 -4.62 19.20
CA PRO A 124 14.00 -3.51 19.23
C PRO A 124 15.46 -3.94 19.10
N GLU A 125 15.83 -5.12 19.59
CA GLU A 125 17.20 -5.64 19.51
C GLU A 125 17.54 -6.09 18.09
N PHE A 126 16.60 -6.79 17.45
CA PHE A 126 16.72 -7.18 16.04
C PHE A 126 16.87 -5.95 15.15
N GLU A 127 16.01 -4.94 15.32
CA GLU A 127 16.07 -3.73 14.49
C GLU A 127 17.39 -2.98 14.69
N THR A 128 17.86 -2.83 15.94
CA THR A 128 19.16 -2.21 16.23
C THR A 128 20.29 -2.91 15.45
N ALA A 129 20.30 -4.24 15.48
CA ALA A 129 21.36 -5.01 14.83
C ALA A 129 21.25 -5.06 13.30
N LEU A 130 20.03 -5.00 12.77
CA LEU A 130 19.79 -4.85 11.35
C LEU A 130 20.30 -3.48 10.86
N GLN A 131 20.04 -2.41 11.61
CA GLN A 131 20.50 -1.05 11.28
C GLN A 131 22.02 -0.89 11.34
N GLN A 132 22.75 -1.67 12.13
CA GLN A 132 24.23 -1.63 12.16
C GLN A 132 24.87 -1.97 10.80
N HIS A 133 24.14 -2.69 9.93
CA HIS A 133 24.59 -3.06 8.59
C HIS A 133 23.97 -2.17 7.50
N SER A 134 23.14 -1.20 7.91
CA SER A 134 22.46 -0.28 7.00
C SER A 134 23.44 0.79 6.50
N PRO A 135 23.46 1.10 5.19
CA PRO A 135 24.16 2.28 4.69
C PRO A 135 23.41 3.59 4.99
N LEU A 136 22.22 3.51 5.61
CA LEU A 136 21.35 4.64 5.92
C LEU A 136 21.55 5.08 7.38
N ALA A 137 21.21 6.34 7.68
CA ALA A 137 21.22 6.83 9.05
C ALA A 137 20.29 5.99 9.96
N ALA A 138 20.82 5.57 11.11
CA ALA A 138 20.06 4.73 12.04
C ALA A 138 18.90 5.52 12.66
N SER A 139 17.70 4.95 12.61
CA SER A 139 16.58 5.40 13.46
C SER A 139 16.68 4.73 14.82
N PRO A 140 16.30 5.42 15.93
CA PRO A 140 16.26 4.78 17.24
C PRO A 140 15.22 3.63 17.23
N PRO A 141 15.49 2.50 17.90
CA PRO A 141 14.53 1.40 18.02
C PRO A 141 13.44 1.73 19.06
N PRO A 142 12.20 1.24 18.88
CA PRO A 142 11.11 1.52 19.80
C PRO A 142 11.24 0.65 21.06
N ARG A 143 12.08 1.03 22.05
CA ARG A 143 12.34 0.17 23.23
C ARG A 143 11.21 0.17 24.26
N ASN A 144 10.72 1.35 24.66
CA ASN A 144 9.75 1.51 25.76
C ASN A 144 8.54 2.36 25.37
N GLY A 145 8.13 2.32 24.11
CA GLY A 145 6.99 3.10 23.63
C GLY A 145 6.92 3.17 22.11
N LEU A 146 6.20 4.17 21.62
CA LEU A 146 5.90 4.33 20.21
C LEU A 146 6.91 5.25 19.53
N LEU A 147 7.20 4.95 18.27
CA LEU A 147 7.80 5.89 17.34
C LEU A 147 6.78 6.19 16.25
N LEU A 148 6.61 7.47 15.95
CA LEU A 148 5.73 7.91 14.87
C LEU A 148 6.56 8.59 13.79
N THR A 149 6.13 8.49 12.54
CA THR A 149 6.75 9.27 11.48
C THR A 149 6.54 10.76 11.69
N THR A 150 7.49 11.59 11.23
CA THR A 150 7.42 13.04 11.46
C THR A 150 6.12 13.65 10.92
N GLN A 151 5.64 13.21 9.74
CA GLN A 151 4.39 13.71 9.17
C GLN A 151 3.16 13.21 9.92
N LEU A 152 3.17 11.98 10.46
CA LEU A 152 2.08 11.51 11.32
C LEU A 152 2.01 12.32 12.62
N GLN A 153 3.16 12.73 13.18
CA GLN A 153 3.18 13.64 14.33
C GLN A 153 2.62 15.02 13.99
N ASP A 154 2.90 15.55 12.80
CA ASP A 154 2.31 16.81 12.33
C ASP A 154 0.77 16.74 12.28
N LEU A 155 0.22 15.61 11.80
CA LEU A 155 -1.24 15.38 11.77
C LEU A 155 -1.86 15.25 13.17
N LEU A 156 -1.07 14.85 14.17
CA LEU A 156 -1.49 14.72 15.56
C LEU A 156 -1.20 15.99 16.39
N GLY A 157 -0.87 17.12 15.76
CA GLY A 157 -0.60 18.37 16.47
C GLY A 157 0.76 18.41 17.18
N ARG A 158 1.73 17.57 16.77
CA ARG A 158 3.09 17.45 17.34
C ARG A 158 3.09 17.19 18.85
N PRO A 159 2.57 16.03 19.29
CA PRO A 159 2.60 15.65 20.70
C PRO A 159 4.03 15.66 21.27
N ASP A 160 4.17 16.14 22.51
CA ASP A 160 5.47 16.19 23.20
C ASP A 160 6.04 14.78 23.41
N LYS A 161 7.37 14.62 23.30
CA LYS A 161 8.04 13.36 23.64
C LYS A 161 7.78 13.01 25.12
N GLY A 162 7.33 11.79 25.39
CA GLY A 162 6.91 11.30 26.70
C GLY A 162 5.41 11.43 26.97
N SER A 163 4.67 12.16 26.13
CA SER A 163 3.20 12.17 26.19
C SER A 163 2.62 10.80 25.86
N TYR A 164 1.50 10.45 26.48
CA TYR A 164 0.81 9.20 26.21
C TYR A 164 -0.16 9.39 25.05
N LEU A 165 0.03 8.57 24.02
CA LEU A 165 -0.89 8.50 22.89
C LEU A 165 -1.85 7.34 23.08
N GLN A 166 -3.07 7.56 22.64
CA GLN A 166 -4.09 6.52 22.62
C GLN A 166 -4.11 5.87 21.25
N LEU A 167 -4.05 4.54 21.21
CA LEU A 167 -4.09 3.74 19.99
C LEU A 167 -5.35 2.91 19.94
N PHE A 168 -5.99 2.87 18.78
CA PHE A 168 -7.22 2.13 18.49
C PHE A 168 -7.00 1.17 17.34
N GLY A 169 -7.50 -0.05 17.46
CA GLY A 169 -7.42 -1.04 16.39
C GLY A 169 -8.50 -2.09 16.53
N ALA A 170 -8.86 -2.71 15.42
CA ALA A 170 -9.64 -3.94 15.45
C ALA A 170 -8.69 -5.10 15.77
N SER A 171 -8.97 -5.80 16.87
CA SER A 171 -8.30 -7.05 17.23
C SER A 171 -8.54 -8.15 16.21
N TYR A 172 -7.77 -9.24 16.30
CA TYR A 172 -7.91 -10.39 15.41
C TYR A 172 -9.25 -11.12 15.60
N ALA A 173 -9.90 -10.93 16.74
CA ALA A 173 -11.27 -11.36 17.01
C ALA A 173 -12.34 -10.39 16.49
N ASN A 174 -11.96 -9.44 15.63
CA ASN A 174 -12.81 -8.38 15.06
C ASN A 174 -13.56 -7.54 16.10
N ARG A 175 -12.95 -7.37 17.28
CA ARG A 175 -13.42 -6.47 18.34
C ARG A 175 -12.55 -5.23 18.42
N MET A 176 -13.16 -4.11 18.75
CA MET A 176 -12.40 -2.89 19.06
C MET A 176 -11.53 -3.10 20.31
N ASN A 177 -10.28 -2.65 20.23
CA ASN A 177 -9.39 -2.59 21.37
C ASN A 177 -8.62 -1.27 21.36
N ALA A 178 -8.25 -0.82 22.55
CA ALA A 178 -7.54 0.42 22.77
C ALA A 178 -6.41 0.25 23.78
N ILE A 179 -5.27 0.86 23.53
CA ILE A 179 -4.15 0.90 24.49
C ILE A 179 -3.57 2.31 24.57
N GLU A 180 -2.84 2.59 25.64
CA GLU A 180 -2.10 3.83 25.82
C GLU A 180 -0.60 3.53 25.86
N ALA A 181 0.20 4.32 25.15
CA ALA A 181 1.65 4.17 25.15
C ALA A 181 2.38 5.50 24.97
N PRO A 182 3.56 5.67 25.59
CA PRO A 182 4.30 6.92 25.51
C PRO A 182 4.94 7.09 24.12
N LEU A 183 4.89 8.31 23.58
CA LEU A 183 5.67 8.69 22.41
C LEU A 183 7.14 8.84 22.80
N THR A 184 8.00 8.01 22.23
CA THR A 184 9.45 8.00 22.57
C THR A 184 10.31 8.73 21.55
N GLY A 185 9.81 8.90 20.33
CA GLY A 185 10.57 9.54 19.28
C GLY A 185 9.92 9.45 17.90
N ASP A 186 10.72 9.82 16.93
CA ASP A 186 10.38 9.91 15.53
C ASP A 186 11.24 8.98 14.67
N PHE A 187 10.70 8.57 13.52
CA PHE A 187 11.45 7.82 12.52
C PHE A 187 11.00 8.21 11.10
N SER A 188 11.73 7.76 10.10
CA SER A 188 11.31 7.86 8.69
C SER A 188 11.16 6.45 8.11
N THR A 189 10.05 6.20 7.42
CA THR A 189 9.86 5.00 6.58
C THR A 189 10.77 5.05 5.35
N GLY A 190 11.24 6.24 4.98
CA GLY A 190 11.98 6.50 3.74
C GLY A 190 11.09 6.50 2.49
N ILE A 191 9.76 6.43 2.65
CA ILE A 191 8.79 6.34 1.56
C ILE A 191 7.71 7.40 1.74
N GLU A 192 7.68 8.39 0.86
CA GLU A 192 6.77 9.54 0.96
C GLU A 192 5.28 9.15 1.07
N ALA A 193 4.86 8.09 0.37
CA ALA A 193 3.45 7.67 0.30
C ALA A 193 2.87 7.10 1.61
N ILE A 194 3.73 6.73 2.57
CA ILE A 194 3.31 6.16 3.86
C ILE A 194 3.88 6.93 5.05
N GLU A 195 4.51 8.08 4.78
CA GLU A 195 5.20 8.84 5.82
C GLU A 195 4.23 9.61 6.72
N ASP A 196 3.00 9.79 6.30
CA ASP A 196 1.88 10.35 7.07
C ASP A 196 1.16 9.31 7.95
N LYS A 197 1.56 8.03 7.91
CA LYS A 197 0.87 6.93 8.59
C LYS A 197 1.78 6.02 9.42
N GLY A 198 3.10 6.15 9.36
CA GLY A 198 3.99 5.14 9.96
C GLY A 198 4.00 5.17 11.50
N LEU A 199 3.75 4.01 12.11
CA LEU A 199 3.92 3.78 13.56
C LEU A 199 4.81 2.54 13.78
N LYS A 200 5.80 2.65 14.67
CA LYS A 200 6.60 1.53 15.15
C LYS A 200 6.47 1.39 16.66
N ALA A 201 6.43 0.15 17.13
CA ALA A 201 6.33 -0.17 18.55
C ALA A 201 6.99 -1.52 18.86
N PRO A 202 7.29 -1.81 20.13
CA PRO A 202 7.55 -3.18 20.58
C PRO A 202 6.47 -4.16 20.10
N LEU A 203 6.89 -5.39 19.79
CA LEU A 203 5.98 -6.44 19.33
C LEU A 203 4.86 -6.74 20.35
N ASP A 204 5.19 -6.84 21.63
CA ASP A 204 4.28 -7.12 22.73
C ASP A 204 3.18 -6.04 22.88
N LEU A 205 3.54 -4.78 22.65
CA LEU A 205 2.61 -3.66 22.67
C LEU A 205 1.55 -3.80 21.57
N LEU A 206 1.95 -4.13 20.33
CA LEU A 206 0.97 -4.36 19.26
C LEU A 206 0.21 -5.67 19.43
N GLN A 207 0.82 -6.71 19.99
CA GLN A 207 0.11 -7.94 20.35
C GLN A 207 -0.98 -7.67 21.38
N SER A 208 -0.74 -6.76 22.33
CA SER A 208 -1.75 -6.28 23.26
C SER A 208 -2.84 -5.46 22.57
N LEU A 209 -2.50 -4.59 21.60
CA LEU A 209 -3.49 -3.83 20.82
C LEU A 209 -4.37 -4.75 19.94
N TYR A 210 -3.78 -5.73 19.26
CA TYR A 210 -4.50 -6.61 18.36
C TYR A 210 -5.04 -7.89 19.02
N ASP A 211 -4.77 -8.05 20.32
CA ASP A 211 -5.23 -9.13 21.18
C ASP A 211 -4.87 -10.52 20.63
N THR A 212 -3.61 -10.70 20.25
CA THR A 212 -3.12 -11.89 19.55
C THR A 212 -1.67 -12.23 19.89
N ASP A 213 -1.35 -13.52 19.97
CA ASP A 213 0.03 -14.02 20.02
C ASP A 213 0.58 -14.36 18.62
N ALA A 214 -0.29 -14.32 17.60
CA ALA A 214 0.11 -14.54 16.22
C ALA A 214 0.88 -13.33 15.68
N VAL A 215 1.68 -13.57 14.65
CA VAL A 215 2.49 -12.52 14.01
C VAL A 215 2.27 -12.56 12.51
N SER A 216 2.27 -11.39 11.89
CA SER A 216 2.03 -11.26 10.45
C SER A 216 3.06 -12.00 9.60
N ARG A 217 4.32 -12.00 10.05
CA ARG A 217 5.45 -12.61 9.34
C ARG A 217 6.65 -12.83 10.23
N VAL A 218 7.55 -13.69 9.77
CA VAL A 218 8.92 -13.79 10.29
C VAL A 218 9.87 -13.16 9.28
N VAL A 219 10.69 -12.21 9.70
CA VAL A 219 11.73 -11.58 8.87
C VAL A 219 13.09 -12.17 9.22
N ILE A 220 13.93 -12.36 8.20
CA ILE A 220 15.23 -13.03 8.32
C ILE A 220 16.31 -12.13 7.74
N GLN A 221 17.32 -11.84 8.57
CA GLN A 221 18.55 -11.16 8.15
C GLN A 221 19.56 -12.21 7.67
N LEU A 222 20.14 -11.93 6.50
CA LEU A 222 21.28 -12.64 5.94
C LEU A 222 22.54 -11.79 6.04
N ASP A 223 23.69 -12.40 5.76
CA ASP A 223 24.99 -11.73 5.69
C ASP A 223 25.10 -10.76 4.50
N ASP A 224 24.53 -11.11 3.36
CA ASP A 224 24.49 -10.31 2.13
C ASP A 224 23.18 -10.53 1.35
N ARG A 225 22.66 -9.45 0.77
CA ARG A 225 21.45 -9.45 -0.07
C ARG A 225 21.54 -10.33 -1.31
N VAL A 226 22.74 -10.61 -1.82
CA VAL A 226 22.96 -11.48 -2.99
C VAL A 226 22.49 -12.91 -2.70
N HIS A 227 22.51 -13.35 -1.43
CA HIS A 227 22.09 -14.69 -1.04
C HIS A 227 20.56 -14.84 -0.88
N SER A 228 19.78 -13.75 -0.88
CA SER A 228 18.33 -13.76 -0.66
C SER A 228 17.58 -14.79 -1.52
N GLY A 229 17.87 -14.86 -2.83
CA GLY A 229 17.16 -15.76 -3.75
C GLY A 229 17.48 -17.24 -3.53
N ALA A 230 18.76 -17.56 -3.29
CA ALA A 230 19.20 -18.93 -3.02
C ALA A 230 18.71 -19.41 -1.64
N PHE A 231 18.82 -18.56 -0.62
CA PHE A 231 18.32 -18.82 0.71
C PHE A 231 16.80 -19.06 0.71
N ARG A 232 16.04 -18.17 0.04
CA ARG A 232 14.59 -18.32 -0.11
C ARG A 232 14.22 -19.68 -0.72
N ASN A 233 14.91 -20.13 -1.77
CA ASN A 233 14.68 -21.47 -2.35
C ASN A 233 14.89 -22.60 -1.35
N GLN A 234 15.99 -22.56 -0.61
CA GLN A 234 16.33 -23.60 0.36
C GLN A 234 15.32 -23.63 1.52
N LEU A 235 14.99 -22.46 2.06
CA LEU A 235 14.02 -22.33 3.15
C LEU A 235 12.61 -22.75 2.70
N ALA A 236 12.15 -22.28 1.54
CA ALA A 236 10.85 -22.68 0.99
C ALA A 236 10.77 -24.20 0.82
N ALA A 237 11.80 -24.84 0.24
CA ALA A 237 11.83 -26.29 0.08
C ALA A 237 11.91 -27.06 1.41
N ALA A 238 12.53 -26.48 2.45
CA ALA A 238 12.61 -27.09 3.77
C ALA A 238 11.28 -26.97 4.55
N LEU A 239 10.60 -25.83 4.45
CA LEU A 239 9.29 -25.63 5.04
C LEU A 239 8.21 -26.44 4.32
N GLU A 240 8.25 -26.51 2.99
CA GLU A 240 7.30 -27.31 2.19
C GLU A 240 7.37 -28.81 2.51
N ARG A 241 8.58 -29.33 2.79
CA ARG A 241 8.76 -30.73 3.23
C ARG A 241 8.14 -31.03 4.59
N GLN A 242 8.11 -30.04 5.48
CA GLN A 242 7.61 -30.20 6.86
C GLN A 242 6.10 -29.90 6.94
N GLN A 243 5.64 -28.89 6.22
CA GLN A 243 4.24 -28.46 6.15
C GLN A 243 3.88 -28.00 4.72
N PRO A 244 3.43 -28.92 3.85
CA PRO A 244 3.11 -28.60 2.47
C PRO A 244 2.03 -27.52 2.33
N GLY A 245 2.27 -26.53 1.47
CA GLY A 245 1.31 -25.47 1.13
C GLY A 245 0.94 -24.51 2.27
N ARG A 246 1.63 -24.57 3.42
CA ARG A 246 1.33 -23.71 4.58
C ARG A 246 1.99 -22.35 4.54
N PHE A 247 3.17 -22.24 3.91
CA PHE A 247 4.01 -21.05 3.97
C PHE A 247 4.31 -20.47 2.61
N GLU A 248 4.59 -19.17 2.62
CA GLU A 248 5.11 -18.45 1.48
C GLU A 248 6.38 -17.71 1.87
N VAL A 249 7.49 -18.07 1.23
CA VAL A 249 8.80 -17.46 1.49
C VAL A 249 9.09 -16.45 0.39
N THR A 250 9.21 -15.19 0.76
CA THR A 250 9.43 -14.06 -0.14
C THR A 250 10.76 -13.37 0.18
N THR A 251 11.16 -12.48 -0.73
CA THR A 251 12.37 -11.66 -0.63
C THR A 251 11.98 -10.19 -0.66
N TRP A 252 12.93 -9.33 -0.28
CA TRP A 252 12.74 -7.87 -0.23
C TRP A 252 12.27 -7.25 -1.55
N ASP A 253 12.53 -7.89 -2.69
CA ASP A 253 12.12 -7.45 -4.04
C ASP A 253 10.76 -8.02 -4.48
N HIS A 254 10.01 -8.68 -3.59
CA HIS A 254 8.65 -9.15 -3.88
C HIS A 254 7.71 -7.96 -4.18
N PRO A 255 6.82 -8.02 -5.18
CA PRO A 255 5.99 -6.89 -5.60
C PRO A 255 5.14 -6.25 -4.48
N GLN A 256 4.64 -7.03 -3.52
CA GLN A 256 3.86 -6.51 -2.39
C GLN A 256 4.72 -5.90 -1.26
N ILE A 257 6.01 -6.22 -1.20
CA ILE A 257 6.92 -5.80 -0.12
C ILE A 257 7.80 -4.65 -0.60
N GLY A 258 8.47 -4.86 -1.73
CA GLY A 258 9.25 -3.88 -2.45
C GLY A 258 8.46 -3.22 -3.57
N GLN A 259 7.18 -2.87 -3.38
CA GLN A 259 6.35 -2.25 -4.42
C GLN A 259 7.01 -0.99 -5.01
N LEU A 260 7.57 -0.15 -4.12
CA LEU A 260 8.36 1.02 -4.51
C LEU A 260 9.55 0.61 -5.39
N TYR A 261 10.34 -0.38 -4.94
CA TYR A 261 11.50 -0.87 -5.68
C TYR A 261 11.11 -1.44 -7.05
N THR A 262 10.16 -2.38 -7.11
CA THR A 262 9.76 -3.07 -8.33
C THR A 262 9.13 -2.12 -9.36
N SER A 263 8.22 -1.25 -8.94
CA SER A 263 7.56 -0.28 -9.83
C SER A 263 8.56 0.75 -10.35
N PHE A 264 9.43 1.26 -9.46
CA PHE A 264 10.42 2.27 -9.83
C PHE A 264 11.51 1.69 -10.73
N MET A 265 12.02 0.49 -10.43
CA MET A 265 12.97 -0.23 -11.29
C MET A 265 12.36 -0.65 -12.62
N GLY A 266 11.07 -1.04 -12.65
CA GLY A 266 10.35 -1.32 -13.89
C GLY A 266 10.29 -0.09 -14.80
N PHE A 267 9.92 1.06 -14.26
CA PHE A 267 9.94 2.35 -14.97
C PHE A 267 11.36 2.71 -15.47
N PHE A 268 12.37 2.62 -14.61
CA PHE A 268 13.76 2.89 -14.99
C PHE A 268 14.27 1.95 -16.07
N THR A 269 13.91 0.66 -16.00
CA THR A 269 14.26 -0.34 -17.02
C THR A 269 13.61 0.01 -18.35
N MET A 270 12.36 0.45 -18.37
CA MET A 270 11.67 0.89 -19.59
C MET A 270 12.31 2.15 -20.19
N VAL A 271 12.53 3.19 -19.39
CA VAL A 271 13.19 4.43 -19.82
C VAL A 271 14.61 4.14 -20.32
N PHE A 272 15.32 3.23 -19.67
CA PHE A 272 16.67 2.82 -20.08
C PHE A 272 16.67 2.01 -21.37
N ALA A 273 15.75 1.05 -21.53
CA ALA A 273 15.62 0.32 -22.79
C ALA A 273 15.37 1.29 -23.95
N PHE A 274 14.48 2.26 -23.76
CA PHE A 274 14.20 3.31 -24.74
C PHE A 274 15.42 4.22 -25.01
N THR A 275 16.03 4.79 -23.96
CA THR A 275 17.19 5.70 -24.09
C THR A 275 18.41 4.97 -24.66
N GLY A 276 18.62 3.72 -24.26
CA GLY A 276 19.66 2.84 -24.78
C GLY A 276 19.52 2.61 -26.29
N ILE A 277 18.29 2.36 -26.78
CA ILE A 277 18.02 2.28 -28.22
C ILE A 277 18.34 3.60 -28.93
N VAL A 278 17.96 4.75 -28.34
CA VAL A 278 18.25 6.08 -28.90
C VAL A 278 19.75 6.34 -28.98
N VAL A 279 20.50 6.17 -27.88
CA VAL A 279 21.95 6.38 -27.83
C VAL A 279 22.68 5.41 -28.76
N PHE A 280 22.27 4.14 -28.79
CA PHE A 280 22.83 3.15 -29.71
C PHE A 280 22.61 3.57 -31.17
N THR A 281 21.42 4.07 -31.52
CA THR A 281 21.09 4.56 -32.87
C THR A 281 21.90 5.81 -33.23
N ILE A 282 22.08 6.74 -32.30
CA ILE A 282 22.92 7.94 -32.50
C ILE A 282 24.39 7.54 -32.72
N ALA A 283 24.93 6.62 -31.91
CA ALA A 283 26.29 6.12 -32.07
C ALA A 283 26.48 5.42 -33.43
N LEU A 284 25.53 4.55 -33.80
CA LEU A 284 25.54 3.83 -35.07
C LEU A 284 25.49 4.80 -36.27
N THR A 285 24.59 5.78 -36.25
CA THR A 285 24.45 6.77 -37.33
C THR A 285 25.67 7.69 -37.43
N THR A 286 26.26 8.10 -36.31
CA THR A 286 27.51 8.89 -36.27
C THR A 286 28.66 8.14 -36.94
N ILE A 287 28.77 6.85 -36.69
CA ILE A 287 29.82 6.01 -37.27
C ILE A 287 29.55 5.69 -38.73
N GLN A 288 28.29 5.42 -39.10
CA GLN A 288 27.91 5.30 -40.50
C GLN A 288 28.28 6.56 -41.28
N HIS A 289 28.00 7.74 -40.72
CA HIS A 289 28.38 9.02 -41.31
C HIS A 289 29.91 9.15 -41.46
N THR A 290 30.65 8.78 -40.42
CA THR A 290 32.12 8.83 -40.41
C THR A 290 32.76 7.86 -41.41
N VAL A 291 32.32 6.59 -41.42
CA VAL A 291 32.82 5.56 -42.35
C VAL A 291 32.44 5.91 -43.79
N ALA A 292 31.23 6.42 -44.02
CA ALA A 292 30.79 6.87 -45.33
C ALA A 292 31.67 7.99 -45.88
N MET A 293 32.02 8.97 -45.03
CA MET A 293 32.95 10.03 -45.38
C MET A 293 34.37 9.49 -45.65
N ASN A 294 34.89 8.59 -44.79
CA ASN A 294 36.23 8.01 -44.97
C ASN A 294 36.36 7.20 -46.27
N VAL A 295 35.31 6.46 -46.64
CA VAL A 295 35.25 5.74 -47.93
C VAL A 295 35.19 6.72 -49.11
N ALA A 296 34.41 7.81 -48.99
CA ALA A 296 34.31 8.82 -50.04
C ALA A 296 35.64 9.56 -50.26
N ASP A 297 36.31 9.97 -49.19
CA ASP A 297 37.62 10.66 -49.25
C ASP A 297 38.72 9.78 -49.86
N ARG A 298 38.63 8.45 -49.70
CA ARG A 298 39.66 7.48 -50.15
C ARG A 298 39.26 6.69 -51.40
N THR A 299 38.31 7.20 -52.19
CA THR A 299 37.81 6.50 -53.40
C THR A 299 38.93 6.16 -54.39
N ARG A 300 39.92 7.06 -54.57
CA ARG A 300 41.09 6.84 -55.45
C ARG A 300 42.00 5.72 -54.95
N GLU A 301 42.25 5.66 -53.63
CA GLU A 301 43.07 4.60 -53.02
C GLU A 301 42.37 3.23 -53.10
N ILE A 302 41.03 3.20 -52.91
CA ILE A 302 40.22 1.99 -53.10
C ILE A 302 40.31 1.49 -54.54
N GLY A 303 40.29 2.38 -55.53
CA GLY A 303 40.47 2.05 -56.94
C GLY A 303 41.83 1.38 -57.23
N ILE A 304 42.91 1.93 -56.67
CA ILE A 304 44.26 1.37 -56.80
C ILE A 304 44.33 -0.03 -56.16
N LEU A 305 43.85 -0.20 -54.93
CA LEU A 305 43.84 -1.50 -54.25
C LEU A 305 43.04 -2.55 -55.03
N ARG A 306 41.93 -2.16 -55.67
CA ARG A 306 41.15 -3.04 -56.54
C ARG A 306 41.90 -3.42 -57.82
N SER A 307 42.64 -2.49 -58.42
CA SER A 307 43.48 -2.79 -59.59
C SER A 307 44.65 -3.73 -59.27
N LEU A 308 45.14 -3.70 -58.02
CA LEU A 308 46.14 -4.62 -57.48
C LEU A 308 45.56 -5.99 -57.07
N GLY A 309 44.27 -6.25 -57.33
CA GLY A 309 43.63 -7.56 -57.09
C GLY A 309 43.00 -7.74 -55.71
N PHE A 310 42.84 -6.69 -54.88
CA PHE A 310 42.16 -6.84 -53.60
C PHE A 310 40.64 -7.02 -53.76
N SER A 311 40.09 -8.06 -53.13
CA SER A 311 38.64 -8.33 -53.15
C SER A 311 37.85 -7.30 -52.32
N ARG A 312 36.58 -7.08 -52.69
CA ARG A 312 35.67 -6.15 -52.00
C ARG A 312 35.55 -6.46 -50.50
N GLY A 313 35.53 -7.75 -50.13
CA GLY A 313 35.51 -8.20 -48.74
C GLY A 313 36.80 -7.89 -47.98
N ARG A 314 37.97 -7.99 -48.63
CA ARG A 314 39.26 -7.65 -48.02
C ARG A 314 39.37 -6.14 -47.76
N ILE A 315 38.86 -5.31 -48.69
CA ILE A 315 38.78 -3.85 -48.51
C ILE A 315 37.78 -3.47 -47.41
N ALA A 316 36.56 -4.03 -47.41
CA ALA A 316 35.59 -3.79 -46.34
C ALA A 316 36.13 -4.20 -44.97
N GLY A 317 36.84 -5.32 -44.89
CA GLY A 317 37.52 -5.77 -43.67
C GLY A 317 38.65 -4.83 -43.20
N LEU A 318 39.22 -3.97 -44.05
CA LEU A 318 40.16 -2.93 -43.62
C LEU A 318 39.43 -1.85 -42.80
N PHE A 319 38.33 -1.34 -43.33
CA PHE A 319 37.51 -0.30 -42.68
C PHE A 319 36.88 -0.79 -41.37
N VAL A 320 36.46 -2.05 -41.30
CA VAL A 320 35.95 -2.65 -40.06
C VAL A 320 37.04 -2.67 -38.97
N ARG A 321 38.28 -3.03 -39.33
CA ARG A 321 39.41 -3.02 -38.38
C ARG A 321 39.79 -1.60 -37.94
N GLU A 322 39.76 -0.64 -38.86
CA GLU A 322 39.97 0.79 -38.56
C GLU A 322 38.91 1.30 -37.56
N SER A 323 37.64 0.98 -37.81
CA SER A 323 36.52 1.34 -36.93
C SER A 323 36.59 0.66 -35.56
N LEU A 324 37.06 -0.59 -35.51
CA LEU A 324 37.24 -1.30 -34.25
C LEU A 324 38.35 -0.67 -33.40
N LEU A 325 39.49 -0.31 -34.01
CA LEU A 325 40.58 0.38 -33.31
C LEU A 325 40.15 1.75 -32.78
N THR A 326 39.41 2.54 -33.56
CA THR A 326 38.89 3.84 -33.08
C THR A 326 37.91 3.66 -31.93
N THR A 327 37.07 2.63 -31.98
CA THR A 327 36.11 2.31 -30.92
C THR A 327 36.80 1.90 -29.62
N LEU A 328 37.80 1.03 -29.70
CA LEU A 328 38.57 0.60 -28.53
C LEU A 328 39.30 1.78 -27.88
N ALA A 329 39.89 2.68 -28.68
CA ALA A 329 40.50 3.90 -28.16
C ALA A 329 39.47 4.81 -27.47
N ALA A 330 38.30 5.01 -28.10
CA ALA A 330 37.21 5.78 -27.51
C ALA A 330 36.68 5.15 -26.21
N ALA A 331 36.59 3.82 -26.16
CA ALA A 331 36.16 3.08 -24.97
C ALA A 331 37.13 3.23 -23.80
N LEU A 332 38.43 3.22 -24.06
CA LEU A 332 39.44 3.44 -23.04
C LEU A 332 39.33 4.87 -22.46
N VAL A 333 39.20 5.88 -23.32
CA VAL A 333 39.01 7.28 -22.89
C VAL A 333 37.72 7.44 -22.09
N ALA A 334 36.61 6.90 -22.59
CA ALA A 334 35.30 6.97 -21.92
C ALA A 334 35.32 6.30 -20.53
N THR A 335 35.95 5.14 -20.43
CA THR A 335 36.04 4.38 -19.18
C THR A 335 36.92 5.08 -18.15
N ALA A 336 38.08 5.58 -18.57
CA ALA A 336 38.97 6.36 -17.71
C ALA A 336 38.26 7.62 -17.19
N LEU A 337 37.55 8.35 -18.07
CA LEU A 337 36.79 9.52 -17.68
C LEU A 337 35.65 9.17 -16.72
N ALA A 338 34.91 8.08 -16.96
CA ALA A 338 33.84 7.61 -16.09
C ALA A 338 34.34 7.33 -14.67
N TYR A 339 35.40 6.52 -14.50
CA TYR A 339 35.95 6.25 -13.17
C TYR A 339 36.53 7.50 -12.50
N THR A 340 37.11 8.43 -13.27
CA THR A 340 37.60 9.71 -12.73
C THR A 340 36.45 10.54 -12.16
N VAL A 341 35.34 10.66 -12.89
CA VAL A 341 34.16 11.41 -12.44
C VAL A 341 33.50 10.71 -11.24
N ILE A 342 33.39 9.39 -11.26
CA ILE A 342 32.86 8.60 -10.13
C ILE A 342 33.69 8.85 -8.87
N ALA A 343 35.03 8.78 -8.97
CA ALA A 343 35.93 9.04 -7.85
C ALA A 343 35.82 10.49 -7.35
N ALA A 344 35.72 11.47 -8.26
CA ALA A 344 35.55 12.87 -7.91
C ALA A 344 34.23 13.12 -7.16
N LEU A 345 33.12 12.52 -7.60
CA LEU A 345 31.83 12.62 -6.93
C LEU A 345 31.86 12.01 -5.52
N ALA A 346 32.54 10.87 -5.35
CA ALA A 346 32.71 10.22 -4.06
C ALA A 346 33.53 11.08 -3.07
N LEU A 347 34.58 11.77 -3.56
CA LEU A 347 35.40 12.67 -2.74
C LEU A 347 34.66 13.94 -2.31
N ILE A 348 33.80 14.48 -3.17
CA ILE A 348 33.00 15.69 -2.88
C ILE A 348 31.87 15.38 -1.91
N GLY A 349 31.38 14.14 -1.86
CA GLY A 349 30.27 13.75 -0.97
C GLY A 349 28.95 14.37 -1.37
N VAL A 350 28.68 14.50 -2.68
CA VAL A 350 27.43 15.08 -3.20
C VAL A 350 26.24 14.30 -2.67
N GLN A 351 25.27 15.00 -2.07
CA GLN A 351 24.00 14.42 -1.65
C GLN A 351 22.94 14.67 -2.70
N THR A 352 22.06 13.69 -2.91
CA THR A 352 20.92 13.77 -3.82
C THR A 352 19.68 13.23 -3.13
N GLN A 353 18.51 13.67 -3.56
CA GLN A 353 17.25 13.11 -3.08
C GLN A 353 16.59 12.35 -4.24
N LEU A 354 16.37 11.06 -4.03
CA LEU A 354 15.69 10.22 -5.01
C LEU A 354 14.18 10.48 -4.95
N PRO A 355 13.47 10.48 -6.11
CA PRO A 355 12.03 10.65 -6.11
C PRO A 355 11.33 9.62 -5.20
N ARG A 356 10.33 10.06 -4.43
CA ARG A 356 9.56 9.26 -3.45
C ARG A 356 10.36 8.78 -2.22
N ILE A 357 11.64 9.13 -2.10
CA ILE A 357 12.44 8.90 -0.90
C ILE A 357 12.49 10.21 -0.10
N ALA A 358 12.07 10.14 1.17
CA ALA A 358 11.98 11.30 2.04
C ALA A 358 13.35 11.90 2.43
N GLU A 359 14.40 11.07 2.46
CA GLU A 359 15.72 11.46 2.95
C GLU A 359 16.78 11.65 1.84
N PRO A 360 17.74 12.57 2.02
CA PRO A 360 18.89 12.71 1.13
C PRO A 360 19.84 11.52 1.27
N THR A 361 20.31 10.99 0.13
CA THR A 361 21.29 9.92 0.05
C THR A 361 22.57 10.40 -0.63
N ALA A 362 23.73 9.93 -0.16
CA ALA A 362 25.01 10.24 -0.77
C ALA A 362 25.09 9.59 -2.18
N LEU A 363 25.42 10.38 -3.20
CA LEU A 363 25.51 9.92 -4.59
C LEU A 363 26.77 9.05 -4.78
N THR A 364 26.65 7.74 -4.53
CA THR A 364 27.74 6.79 -4.73
C THR A 364 27.50 5.97 -5.99
N LEU A 365 27.98 6.47 -7.12
CA LEU A 365 27.93 5.74 -8.40
C LEU A 365 28.82 4.50 -8.33
N GLN A 366 28.25 3.33 -8.63
CA GLN A 366 28.99 2.07 -8.66
C GLN A 366 28.93 1.49 -10.07
N LEU A 367 30.08 1.40 -10.74
CA LEU A 367 30.18 0.81 -12.07
C LEU A 367 30.95 -0.52 -11.97
N PRO A 368 30.27 -1.68 -11.91
CA PRO A 368 30.93 -2.97 -11.94
C PRO A 368 31.77 -3.13 -13.22
N PRO A 369 33.02 -3.64 -13.15
CA PRO A 369 33.84 -3.85 -14.34
C PRO A 369 33.16 -4.72 -15.41
N THR A 370 32.37 -5.71 -14.99
CA THR A 370 31.60 -6.58 -15.87
C THR A 370 30.58 -5.82 -16.71
N TRP A 371 29.93 -4.80 -16.13
CA TRP A 371 28.96 -3.95 -16.83
C TRP A 371 29.64 -3.04 -17.84
N ALA A 372 30.78 -2.45 -17.46
CA ALA A 372 31.59 -1.65 -18.37
C ALA A 372 32.07 -2.49 -19.58
N ILE A 373 32.58 -3.69 -19.33
CA ILE A 373 33.01 -4.63 -20.38
C ILE A 373 31.84 -4.99 -21.29
N GLY A 374 30.66 -5.28 -20.73
CA GLY A 374 29.44 -5.57 -21.50
C GLY A 374 29.04 -4.43 -22.42
N ALA A 375 29.01 -3.19 -21.91
CA ALA A 375 28.69 -2.00 -22.70
C ALA A 375 29.71 -1.78 -23.84
N ILE A 376 31.00 -1.96 -23.56
CA ILE A 376 32.07 -1.85 -24.57
C ILE A 376 31.92 -2.94 -25.64
N ALA A 377 31.61 -4.18 -25.26
CA ALA A 377 31.38 -5.28 -26.18
C ALA A 377 30.18 -4.99 -27.11
N CYS A 378 29.06 -4.51 -26.55
CA CYS A 378 27.89 -4.10 -27.32
C CYS A 378 28.21 -2.95 -28.29
N ALA A 379 28.96 -1.95 -27.85
CA ALA A 379 29.41 -0.86 -28.71
C ALA A 379 30.30 -1.40 -29.86
N CYS A 380 31.28 -2.24 -29.56
CA CYS A 380 32.14 -2.86 -30.59
C CYS A 380 31.33 -3.69 -31.59
N ALA A 381 30.34 -4.46 -31.12
CA ALA A 381 29.46 -5.25 -31.98
C ALA A 381 28.59 -4.36 -32.90
N GLY A 382 27.93 -3.34 -32.35
CA GLY A 382 27.14 -2.40 -33.15
C GLY A 382 27.97 -1.67 -34.20
N ILE A 383 29.20 -1.32 -33.84
CA ILE A 383 30.11 -0.55 -34.70
C ILE A 383 30.69 -1.42 -35.81
N THR A 384 31.10 -2.64 -35.50
CA THR A 384 31.56 -3.60 -36.51
C THR A 384 30.44 -3.92 -37.51
N LEU A 385 29.21 -4.11 -37.03
CA LEU A 385 28.03 -4.33 -37.88
C LEU A 385 27.74 -3.11 -38.77
N GLY A 386 27.70 -1.91 -38.20
CA GLY A 386 27.48 -0.66 -38.93
C GLY A 386 28.55 -0.36 -39.98
N ALA A 387 29.81 -0.58 -39.63
CA ALA A 387 30.95 -0.43 -40.54
C ALA A 387 30.89 -1.47 -41.67
N LEU A 388 30.54 -2.72 -41.37
CA LEU A 388 30.42 -3.79 -42.37
C LEU A 388 29.30 -3.49 -43.38
N LEU A 389 28.12 -3.06 -42.89
CA LEU A 389 26.98 -2.71 -43.73
C LEU A 389 27.30 -1.51 -44.64
N THR A 390 27.89 -0.46 -44.09
CA THR A 390 28.27 0.75 -44.83
C THR A 390 29.37 0.45 -45.84
N ALA A 391 30.42 -0.26 -45.44
CA ALA A 391 31.53 -0.61 -46.32
C ALA A 391 31.08 -1.52 -47.46
N ARG A 392 30.22 -2.51 -47.21
CA ARG A 392 29.65 -3.38 -48.27
C ARG A 392 28.79 -2.59 -49.25
N LYS A 393 27.88 -1.74 -48.77
CA LYS A 393 27.02 -0.91 -49.64
C LYS A 393 27.84 0.08 -50.48
N ARG A 394 28.80 0.77 -49.87
CA ARG A 394 29.58 1.84 -50.53
C ARG A 394 30.66 1.31 -51.48
N VAL A 395 31.33 0.20 -51.15
CA VAL A 395 32.30 -0.47 -52.05
C VAL A 395 31.56 -1.14 -53.24
N GLY A 396 30.25 -1.35 -53.13
CA GLY A 396 29.37 -1.93 -54.14
C GLY A 396 28.88 -0.97 -55.24
N GLY A 397 28.88 0.36 -55.02
CA GLY A 397 28.72 1.36 -56.09
C GLY A 397 27.38 2.12 -56.21
N GLU A 398 26.43 2.05 -55.27
CA GLU A 398 25.18 2.84 -55.37
C GLU A 398 25.12 3.96 -54.31
N VAL A 399 25.14 5.22 -54.77
CA VAL A 399 24.82 6.41 -53.96
C VAL A 399 23.73 7.20 -54.69
N ARG A 400 22.51 7.22 -54.14
CA ARG A 400 21.48 8.23 -54.48
C ARG A 400 21.36 9.22 -53.31
N PRO A 401 21.43 10.55 -53.55
CA PRO A 401 21.24 11.54 -52.50
C PRO A 401 19.75 11.83 -52.28
N GLY A 402 19.33 11.96 -51.02
CA GLY A 402 18.09 12.63 -50.62
C GLY A 402 16.92 11.74 -50.20
N ARG A 403 16.65 11.66 -48.89
CA ARG A 403 15.28 11.59 -48.33
C ARG A 403 15.29 11.99 -46.85
N ARG A 404 14.58 13.08 -46.52
CA ARG A 404 14.27 13.52 -45.15
C ARG A 404 13.29 12.51 -44.51
N GLY A 405 13.50 12.17 -43.25
CA GLY A 405 12.66 11.24 -42.48
C GLY A 405 11.26 11.80 -42.17
N VAL A 406 10.32 10.89 -41.90
CA VAL A 406 8.90 11.18 -41.57
C VAL A 406 8.79 11.68 -40.12
N PRO A 407 7.99 12.73 -39.83
CA PRO A 407 7.87 13.28 -38.48
C PRO A 407 6.94 12.46 -37.57
N LEU A 408 7.36 12.33 -36.31
CA LEU A 408 6.78 11.55 -35.20
C LEU A 408 5.36 12.00 -34.76
N THR A 409 4.84 13.10 -35.31
CA THR A 409 3.62 13.78 -34.84
C THR A 409 2.31 13.11 -35.25
N ARG A 410 2.34 12.12 -36.15
CA ARG A 410 1.13 11.44 -36.66
C ARG A 410 0.68 10.22 -35.87
N MET A 411 1.43 9.78 -34.85
CA MET A 411 1.09 8.58 -34.06
C MET A 411 0.20 8.84 -32.84
N LEU A 412 0.02 10.09 -32.40
CA LEU A 412 -0.63 10.41 -31.11
C LEU A 412 -2.05 10.98 -31.21
N ALA A 413 -2.59 11.20 -32.40
CA ALA A 413 -3.86 11.91 -32.60
C ALA A 413 -5.13 11.01 -32.57
N SER A 414 -4.98 9.69 -32.49
CA SER A 414 -6.09 8.73 -32.69
C SER A 414 -6.79 8.25 -31.41
N ALA A 415 -6.42 8.75 -30.22
CA ALA A 415 -6.86 8.19 -28.94
C ALA A 415 -7.95 9.00 -28.17
N ALA A 416 -8.44 10.12 -28.69
CA ALA A 416 -9.15 11.12 -27.86
C ALA A 416 -10.66 11.33 -28.11
N CYS A 417 -11.34 10.53 -28.96
CA CYS A 417 -12.71 10.86 -29.42
C CYS A 417 -13.81 9.83 -29.12
N LEU A 418 -13.69 9.03 -28.06
CA LEU A 418 -14.82 8.22 -27.56
C LEU A 418 -15.06 8.53 -26.09
N LEU A 419 -16.04 9.39 -25.79
CA LEU A 419 -16.83 9.43 -24.56
C LEU A 419 -17.70 10.70 -24.58
N LEU A 420 -19.03 10.54 -24.66
CA LEU A 420 -20.07 11.33 -23.96
C LEU A 420 -21.44 11.15 -24.65
N ALA A 421 -22.39 10.53 -23.95
CA ALA A 421 -23.82 10.58 -24.25
C ALA A 421 -24.61 10.75 -22.94
N LEU A 422 -25.59 11.66 -22.99
CA LEU A 422 -26.42 12.19 -21.89
C LEU A 422 -27.54 11.24 -21.39
N PRO A 423 -28.11 11.46 -20.19
CA PRO A 423 -29.25 10.72 -19.66
C PRO A 423 -30.61 11.38 -19.97
N LEU A 424 -31.67 10.56 -19.98
CA LEU A 424 -33.09 10.91 -20.13
C LEU A 424 -33.78 11.02 -18.77
N THR A 425 -34.59 12.06 -18.58
CA THR A 425 -35.44 12.32 -17.41
C THR A 425 -36.79 11.60 -17.51
N ALA A 426 -37.27 11.03 -16.39
CA ALA A 426 -38.62 10.48 -16.23
C ALA A 426 -39.50 11.39 -15.34
N PRO A 427 -40.84 11.35 -15.46
CA PRO A 427 -41.76 12.27 -14.77
C PRO A 427 -42.07 11.84 -13.33
N ALA A 428 -42.38 12.84 -12.49
CA ALA A 428 -42.60 12.70 -11.05
C ALA A 428 -44.03 12.24 -10.69
N GLU A 429 -44.11 11.27 -9.78
CA GLU A 429 -45.32 10.82 -9.08
C GLU A 429 -45.50 11.62 -7.78
N GLU A 430 -46.72 11.79 -7.27
CA GLU A 430 -47.02 12.62 -6.09
C GLU A 430 -46.28 12.14 -4.83
N VAL A 431 -45.35 12.98 -4.36
CA VAL A 431 -44.45 12.70 -3.24
C VAL A 431 -45.10 13.18 -1.93
N PRO A 432 -45.20 12.32 -0.88
CA PRO A 432 -45.59 12.72 0.46
C PRO A 432 -44.71 13.84 1.00
N ASP A 433 -45.27 14.75 1.79
CA ASP A 433 -44.52 15.82 2.42
C ASP A 433 -43.56 15.28 3.51
N GLU A 434 -42.50 16.04 3.78
CA GLU A 434 -41.42 15.61 4.66
C GLU A 434 -41.86 15.43 6.12
N GLU A 435 -42.85 16.20 6.58
CA GLU A 435 -43.39 16.10 7.95
C GLU A 435 -44.12 14.76 8.15
N THR A 436 -44.93 14.36 7.18
CA THR A 436 -45.56 13.05 7.15
C THR A 436 -44.53 11.92 7.23
N MET A 437 -43.45 12.00 6.43
CA MET A 437 -42.39 10.99 6.45
C MET A 437 -41.64 10.95 7.78
N ARG A 438 -41.33 12.11 8.38
CA ARG A 438 -40.71 12.18 9.71
C ARG A 438 -41.60 11.58 10.80
N ASN A 439 -42.91 11.78 10.72
CA ASN A 439 -43.85 11.16 11.66
C ASN A 439 -43.86 9.63 11.55
N TRP A 440 -43.75 9.07 10.35
CA TRP A 440 -43.58 7.62 10.16
C TRP A 440 -42.28 7.11 10.77
N LEU A 441 -41.16 7.82 10.54
CA LEU A 441 -39.87 7.46 11.14
C LEU A 441 -39.92 7.49 12.67
N LYS A 442 -40.57 8.49 13.27
CA LYS A 442 -40.69 8.61 14.73
C LYS A 442 -41.47 7.44 15.34
N GLN A 443 -42.49 6.93 14.64
CA GLN A 443 -43.20 5.72 15.05
C GLN A 443 -42.31 4.48 14.98
N ALA A 444 -41.51 4.33 13.92
CA ALA A 444 -40.56 3.24 13.80
C ALA A 444 -39.44 3.31 14.86
N ASP A 445 -38.96 4.50 15.22
CA ASP A 445 -37.92 4.71 16.24
C ASP A 445 -38.40 4.32 17.64
N LEU A 446 -39.68 4.60 17.97
CA LEU A 446 -40.28 4.19 19.25
C LEU A 446 -40.22 2.68 19.47
N ALA A 447 -40.40 1.89 18.41
CA ALA A 447 -40.33 0.42 18.46
C ALA A 447 -38.89 -0.12 18.58
N ARG A 448 -37.88 0.75 18.54
CA ARG A 448 -36.45 0.41 18.62
C ARG A 448 -35.73 1.14 19.76
N GLY A 449 -36.48 1.72 20.70
CA GLY A 449 -35.93 2.41 21.88
C GLY A 449 -35.42 3.82 21.62
N GLY A 450 -35.63 4.38 20.43
CA GLY A 450 -35.17 5.72 20.03
C GLY A 450 -35.71 6.85 20.90
N TRP A 451 -36.89 6.70 21.51
CA TRP A 451 -37.54 7.77 22.26
C TRP A 451 -38.06 7.26 23.59
N GLY A 452 -37.61 7.83 24.71
CA GLY A 452 -37.99 7.44 26.07
C GLY A 452 -36.80 6.97 26.92
N SER A 453 -37.11 6.24 27.99
CA SER A 453 -36.12 5.66 28.90
C SER A 453 -36.39 4.16 29.09
N TYR A 454 -35.38 3.33 28.84
CA TYR A 454 -35.51 1.88 28.81
C TYR A 454 -34.24 1.21 29.32
N MET A 455 -34.39 -0.04 29.76
CA MET A 455 -33.29 -0.97 29.94
C MET A 455 -33.61 -2.29 29.25
N TRP A 456 -32.60 -2.93 28.68
CA TRP A 456 -32.73 -4.26 28.09
C TRP A 456 -31.40 -5.00 28.10
N LYS A 457 -31.47 -6.31 27.87
CA LYS A 457 -30.32 -7.15 27.57
C LYS A 457 -30.21 -7.35 26.08
N LEU A 458 -29.00 -7.23 25.56
CA LEU A 458 -28.72 -7.37 24.15
C LEU A 458 -27.68 -8.47 23.96
N SER A 459 -28.06 -9.52 23.26
CA SER A 459 -27.17 -10.62 22.89
C SER A 459 -26.83 -10.48 21.42
N ILE A 460 -25.54 -10.34 21.08
CA ILE A 460 -25.06 -10.20 19.70
C ILE A 460 -24.27 -11.43 19.32
N HIS A 461 -24.78 -12.18 18.35
CA HIS A 461 -24.06 -13.26 17.69
C HIS A 461 -23.54 -12.77 16.34
N THR A 462 -22.25 -12.94 16.08
CA THR A 462 -21.60 -12.52 14.83
C THR A 462 -20.97 -13.72 14.15
N GLU A 463 -21.21 -13.84 12.85
CA GLU A 463 -20.53 -14.78 11.95
C GLU A 463 -19.62 -14.00 11.00
N ASP A 464 -18.33 -14.36 10.98
CA ASP A 464 -17.28 -13.74 10.15
C ASP A 464 -16.27 -14.84 9.76
N PRO A 465 -15.55 -14.76 8.63
CA PRO A 465 -14.41 -15.64 8.32
C PRO A 465 -13.40 -15.86 9.46
N ALA A 466 -13.25 -14.90 10.39
CA ALA A 466 -12.38 -15.04 11.56
C ALA A 466 -12.93 -16.00 12.64
N GLY A 467 -14.22 -16.37 12.57
CA GLY A 467 -14.92 -17.23 13.52
C GLY A 467 -16.18 -16.58 14.09
N ALA A 468 -17.04 -17.41 14.69
CA ALA A 468 -18.25 -16.96 15.37
C ALA A 468 -17.92 -16.32 16.73
N THR A 469 -18.59 -15.22 17.07
CA THR A 469 -18.45 -14.56 18.38
C THR A 469 -19.79 -14.21 18.98
N ASP A 470 -19.92 -14.42 20.29
CA ASP A 470 -21.10 -14.05 21.07
C ASP A 470 -20.71 -12.97 22.08
N THR A 471 -21.49 -11.89 22.17
CA THR A 471 -21.27 -10.82 23.15
C THR A 471 -22.60 -10.36 23.74
N ASP A 472 -22.64 -10.28 25.07
CA ASP A 472 -23.82 -9.86 25.81
C ASP A 472 -23.60 -8.48 26.42
N TYR A 473 -24.62 -7.64 26.34
CA TYR A 473 -24.63 -6.29 26.88
C TYR A 473 -25.85 -6.03 27.75
N ASP A 474 -25.65 -5.27 28.83
CA ASP A 474 -26.72 -4.55 29.50
C ASP A 474 -26.80 -3.15 28.88
N ILE A 475 -27.97 -2.80 28.33
CA ILE A 475 -28.21 -1.51 27.69
C ILE A 475 -29.12 -0.66 28.56
N ALA A 476 -28.72 0.58 28.81
CA ALA A 476 -29.53 1.61 29.44
C ALA A 476 -29.70 2.79 28.49
N VAL A 477 -30.93 3.27 28.31
CA VAL A 477 -31.26 4.39 27.41
C VAL A 477 -32.06 5.44 28.16
N ARG A 478 -31.74 6.72 27.92
CA ARG A 478 -32.48 7.86 28.42
C ARG A 478 -32.42 9.03 27.44
N ASN A 479 -33.57 9.40 26.88
CA ASN A 479 -33.73 10.58 26.02
C ASN A 479 -32.72 10.63 24.86
N GLY A 480 -32.50 9.51 24.17
CA GLY A 480 -31.56 9.41 23.04
C GLY A 480 -30.08 9.29 23.42
N ARG A 481 -29.75 9.24 24.72
CA ARG A 481 -28.43 8.80 25.22
C ARG A 481 -28.51 7.33 25.57
N ALA A 482 -27.43 6.59 25.36
CA ALA A 482 -27.36 5.16 25.67
C ALA A 482 -26.04 4.79 26.35
N LEU A 483 -26.07 3.83 27.27
CA LEU A 483 -24.89 3.19 27.83
C LEU A 483 -25.02 1.69 27.57
N ALA A 484 -24.04 1.11 26.88
CA ALA A 484 -23.91 -0.33 26.70
C ALA A 484 -22.76 -0.84 27.57
N MET A 485 -23.03 -1.82 28.43
CA MET A 485 -22.02 -2.43 29.29
C MET A 485 -21.88 -3.91 28.96
N THR A 486 -20.68 -4.36 28.58
CA THR A 486 -20.42 -5.76 28.23
C THR A 486 -20.40 -6.64 29.47
N THR A 487 -21.23 -7.69 29.46
CA THR A 487 -21.37 -8.64 30.58
C THR A 487 -20.73 -10.01 30.30
N ALA A 488 -20.67 -10.39 29.02
CA ALA A 488 -20.00 -11.59 28.51
C ALA A 488 -19.39 -11.35 27.11
N PRO A 489 -18.33 -12.09 26.72
CA PRO A 489 -17.63 -13.12 27.48
C PRO A 489 -16.75 -12.52 28.58
N ARG A 490 -16.31 -13.36 29.54
CA ARG A 490 -15.58 -12.95 30.75
C ARG A 490 -14.36 -12.04 30.48
N ARG A 491 -13.69 -12.24 29.35
CA ARG A 491 -12.51 -11.47 28.92
C ARG A 491 -12.80 -9.97 28.73
N TYR A 492 -14.00 -9.64 28.25
CA TYR A 492 -14.40 -8.27 27.89
C TYR A 492 -15.40 -7.67 28.89
N ARG A 493 -15.61 -8.35 30.02
CA ARG A 493 -16.56 -7.90 31.04
C ARG A 493 -16.11 -6.56 31.61
N GLY A 494 -17.04 -5.60 31.64
CA GLY A 494 -16.80 -4.25 32.15
C GLY A 494 -16.35 -3.23 31.11
N GLU A 495 -16.22 -3.62 29.84
CA GLU A 495 -16.18 -2.67 28.72
C GLU A 495 -17.48 -1.88 28.66
N LYS A 496 -17.38 -0.58 28.37
CA LYS A 496 -18.51 0.35 28.33
C LYS A 496 -18.47 1.22 27.09
N ILE A 497 -19.64 1.43 26.49
CA ILE A 497 -19.84 2.35 25.37
C ILE A 497 -20.93 3.33 25.76
N LEU A 498 -20.57 4.60 25.86
CA LEU A 498 -21.48 5.69 26.14
C LEU A 498 -21.78 6.46 24.85
N ILE A 499 -23.06 6.63 24.55
CA ILE A 499 -23.56 7.39 23.43
C ILE A 499 -24.19 8.65 24.00
N ALA A 500 -23.44 9.74 23.90
CA ALA A 500 -23.89 11.07 24.26
C ALA A 500 -24.42 11.80 23.01
N SER A 501 -25.15 12.89 23.21
CA SER A 501 -25.92 13.58 22.14
C SER A 501 -25.09 14.09 20.96
N ARG A 502 -23.76 14.15 21.06
CA ARG A 502 -22.85 14.63 20.00
C ARG A 502 -21.58 13.79 19.82
N ALA A 503 -21.35 12.79 20.68
CA ALA A 503 -20.11 12.01 20.69
C ALA A 503 -20.34 10.65 21.35
N MET A 504 -19.56 9.66 20.94
CA MET A 504 -19.58 8.34 21.55
C MET A 504 -18.24 8.09 22.25
N TRP A 505 -18.27 7.42 23.39
CA TRP A 505 -17.12 7.19 24.23
C TRP A 505 -16.98 5.71 24.59
N TYR A 506 -15.78 5.17 24.44
CA TYR A 506 -15.41 3.82 24.85
C TYR A 506 -14.54 3.86 26.10
N ALA A 507 -14.78 2.93 27.02
CA ALA A 507 -13.96 2.72 28.20
C ALA A 507 -13.83 1.22 28.48
N LYS A 508 -12.67 0.83 28.98
CA LYS A 508 -12.41 -0.53 29.49
C LYS A 508 -11.56 -0.47 30.75
N PRO A 509 -11.59 -1.52 31.58
CA PRO A 509 -10.68 -1.62 32.72
C PRO A 509 -9.22 -1.44 32.29
N GLY A 510 -8.48 -0.57 32.99
CA GLY A 510 -7.06 -0.30 32.75
C GLY A 510 -6.74 0.92 31.87
N LEU A 511 -7.71 1.51 31.17
CA LEU A 511 -7.51 2.80 30.51
C LEU A 511 -7.42 3.95 31.55
N ARG A 512 -6.67 5.01 31.25
CA ARG A 512 -6.61 6.19 32.14
C ARG A 512 -7.77 7.16 31.93
N LYS A 513 -8.27 7.28 30.70
CA LYS A 513 -9.39 8.14 30.32
C LYS A 513 -10.30 7.44 29.31
N PRO A 514 -11.61 7.78 29.28
CA PRO A 514 -12.49 7.40 28.18
C PRO A 514 -11.99 7.93 26.85
N ILE A 515 -12.37 7.24 25.78
CA ILE A 515 -11.89 7.55 24.44
C ILE A 515 -13.10 7.84 23.54
N SER A 516 -13.06 8.97 22.83
CA SER A 516 -13.99 9.26 21.76
C SER A 516 -13.88 8.25 20.60
N ILE A 517 -15.01 7.67 20.20
CA ILE A 517 -15.12 6.76 19.04
C ILE A 517 -16.19 7.29 18.08
N SER A 518 -16.06 6.99 16.79
CA SER A 518 -17.07 7.40 15.81
C SER A 518 -18.27 6.46 15.85
N PRO A 519 -19.51 6.96 15.73
CA PRO A 519 -20.70 6.11 15.57
C PRO A 519 -20.62 5.17 14.36
N GLN A 520 -19.88 5.56 13.32
CA GLN A 520 -19.72 4.84 12.06
C GLN A 520 -18.70 3.69 12.15
N GLN A 521 -17.86 3.66 13.19
CA GLN A 521 -16.89 2.58 13.40
C GLN A 521 -17.62 1.27 13.75
N ARG A 522 -16.99 0.13 13.41
CA ARG A 522 -17.51 -1.21 13.69
C ARG A 522 -17.13 -1.61 15.12
N LEU A 523 -18.09 -2.14 15.88
CA LEU A 523 -17.87 -2.54 17.28
C LEU A 523 -17.55 -4.03 17.39
N VAL A 524 -18.46 -4.86 16.85
CA VAL A 524 -18.42 -6.32 16.80
C VAL A 524 -19.15 -6.76 15.54
N GLY A 525 -18.46 -7.49 14.66
CA GLY A 525 -19.06 -8.05 13.45
C GLY A 525 -19.55 -7.02 12.43
N GLU A 526 -20.71 -7.29 11.83
CA GLU A 526 -21.34 -6.44 10.83
C GLU A 526 -22.15 -5.28 11.47
N ALA A 527 -22.33 -5.23 12.79
CA ALA A 527 -23.00 -4.11 13.46
C ALA A 527 -22.05 -2.90 13.64
N ALA A 528 -22.52 -1.70 13.31
CA ALA A 528 -21.84 -0.45 13.65
C ALA A 528 -22.11 -0.06 15.11
N ASN A 529 -21.27 0.80 15.69
CA ASN A 529 -21.43 1.23 17.08
C ASN A 529 -22.80 1.87 17.34
N GLY A 530 -23.33 2.62 16.35
CA GLY A 530 -24.66 3.22 16.41
C GLY A 530 -25.83 2.23 16.35
N ASP A 531 -25.62 0.98 15.90
CA ASP A 531 -26.70 -0.03 15.74
C ASP A 531 -27.03 -0.77 17.05
N ILE A 532 -26.08 -0.77 17.99
CA ILE A 532 -26.22 -1.36 19.34
C ILE A 532 -27.08 -0.48 20.25
N ALA A 533 -27.25 0.77 19.84
CA ALA A 533 -27.91 1.83 20.57
C ALA A 533 -29.37 2.02 20.14
N ALA A 534 -30.09 2.81 20.93
CA ALA A 534 -31.34 3.40 20.50
C ALA A 534 -31.14 4.30 19.26
N THR A 535 -31.56 3.83 18.09
CA THR A 535 -31.49 4.57 16.83
C THR A 535 -32.62 5.62 16.73
N GLN A 536 -32.30 6.83 16.26
CA GLN A 536 -33.24 7.95 16.11
C GLN A 536 -33.26 8.49 14.68
N TYR A 537 -33.76 7.69 13.72
CA TYR A 537 -33.73 8.07 12.30
C TYR A 537 -34.54 9.33 12.01
N ALA A 538 -35.63 9.59 12.74
CA ALA A 538 -36.43 10.80 12.58
C ALA A 538 -35.69 12.09 12.96
N ARG A 539 -34.67 11.99 13.83
CA ARG A 539 -33.82 13.12 14.24
C ARG A 539 -32.60 13.26 13.34
N ASP A 540 -31.95 12.13 13.02
CA ASP A 540 -30.60 12.13 12.46
C ASP A 540 -30.58 12.19 10.91
N TYR A 541 -31.73 12.01 10.26
CA TYR A 541 -31.84 11.92 8.80
C TYR A 541 -32.98 12.75 8.20
N SER A 542 -32.76 13.19 6.96
CA SER A 542 -33.77 13.79 6.08
C SER A 542 -34.35 12.73 5.14
N PRO A 543 -35.69 12.49 5.14
CA PRO A 543 -36.31 11.49 4.30
C PRO A 543 -36.68 12.01 2.90
N GLU A 544 -36.44 11.18 1.91
CA GLU A 544 -36.89 11.32 0.52
C GLU A 544 -37.75 10.10 0.16
N TYR A 545 -38.93 10.33 -0.43
CA TYR A 545 -39.83 9.23 -0.81
C TYR A 545 -39.39 8.62 -2.14
N LEU A 546 -39.14 7.31 -2.16
CA LEU A 546 -38.79 6.56 -3.37
C LEU A 546 -39.96 5.79 -3.98
N GLY A 547 -41.15 5.86 -3.37
CA GLY A 547 -42.34 5.16 -3.85
C GLY A 547 -42.75 3.94 -3.00
N PRO A 548 -43.92 3.35 -3.29
CA PRO A 548 -44.36 2.11 -2.67
C PRO A 548 -43.60 0.90 -3.27
N VAL A 549 -43.36 -0.12 -2.46
CA VAL A 549 -42.74 -1.38 -2.88
C VAL A 549 -43.32 -2.53 -2.08
N GLU A 550 -43.44 -3.70 -2.69
CA GLU A 550 -43.80 -4.93 -1.97
C GLU A 550 -42.51 -5.70 -1.65
N LEU A 551 -42.29 -5.99 -0.38
CA LEU A 551 -41.13 -6.74 0.11
C LEU A 551 -41.62 -7.98 0.84
N ASP A 552 -41.32 -9.17 0.32
CA ASP A 552 -41.71 -10.46 0.91
C ASP A 552 -43.21 -10.56 1.26
N GLY A 553 -44.09 -10.00 0.42
CA GLY A 553 -45.54 -9.95 0.62
C GLY A 553 -46.04 -8.84 1.55
N ILE A 554 -45.14 -7.99 2.06
CA ILE A 554 -45.48 -6.85 2.93
C ILE A 554 -45.45 -5.56 2.10
N PRO A 555 -46.59 -4.83 1.99
CA PRO A 555 -46.63 -3.56 1.28
C PRO A 555 -45.91 -2.49 2.10
N CYS A 556 -44.84 -1.93 1.56
CA CYS A 556 -43.95 -0.98 2.22
C CYS A 556 -43.90 0.40 1.53
N HIS A 557 -43.61 1.44 2.30
CA HIS A 557 -43.07 2.70 1.80
C HIS A 557 -41.56 2.60 1.74
N LYS A 558 -40.96 2.93 0.59
CA LYS A 558 -39.52 2.99 0.42
C LYS A 558 -39.05 4.44 0.59
N LEU A 559 -38.20 4.68 1.58
CA LEU A 559 -37.60 5.99 1.84
C LEU A 559 -36.10 5.93 1.61
N LYS A 560 -35.52 6.99 1.06
CA LYS A 560 -34.09 7.26 1.15
C LYS A 560 -33.86 8.26 2.27
N LEU A 561 -33.10 7.88 3.27
CA LEU A 561 -32.73 8.71 4.40
C LEU A 561 -31.31 9.22 4.15
N THR A 562 -31.12 10.54 4.09
CA THR A 562 -29.79 11.15 3.95
C THR A 562 -29.40 11.79 5.28
N ALA A 563 -28.17 11.58 5.74
CA ALA A 563 -27.69 12.10 7.01
C ALA A 563 -27.91 13.63 7.09
N ALA A 564 -28.58 14.09 8.16
CA ALA A 564 -28.81 15.50 8.43
C ALA A 564 -27.71 16.10 9.33
N THR A 565 -26.87 15.25 9.91
CA THR A 565 -25.78 15.63 10.83
C THR A 565 -24.54 14.78 10.57
N ASP A 566 -23.36 15.33 10.84
CA ASP A 566 -22.08 14.61 10.70
C ASP A 566 -21.91 13.49 11.73
N SER A 567 -22.77 13.45 12.77
CA SER A 567 -22.81 12.41 13.81
C SER A 567 -23.64 11.17 13.42
N ALA A 568 -24.26 11.15 12.23
CA ALA A 568 -25.05 10.02 11.79
C ALA A 568 -24.17 8.78 11.51
N THR A 569 -24.69 7.58 11.82
CA THR A 569 -23.98 6.30 11.65
C THR A 569 -23.69 5.96 10.18
N TYR A 570 -24.56 6.41 9.27
CA TYR A 570 -24.47 6.16 7.83
C TYR A 570 -24.79 7.43 7.06
N GLU A 571 -24.11 7.67 5.93
CA GLU A 571 -24.41 8.82 5.05
C GLU A 571 -25.79 8.72 4.41
N ALA A 572 -26.19 7.52 3.98
CA ALA A 572 -27.50 7.26 3.41
C ALA A 572 -28.03 5.86 3.71
N ILE A 573 -29.34 5.75 3.87
CA ILE A 573 -30.06 4.50 4.17
C ILE A 573 -31.27 4.39 3.25
N ILE A 574 -31.48 3.24 2.61
CA ILE A 574 -32.77 2.91 2.00
C ILE A 574 -33.60 2.15 3.04
N TYR A 575 -34.68 2.76 3.51
CA TYR A 575 -35.49 2.24 4.59
C TYR A 575 -36.88 1.84 4.11
N TYR A 576 -37.29 0.62 4.47
CA TYR A 576 -38.55 0.02 4.07
C TYR A 576 -39.48 -0.01 5.28
N LEU A 577 -40.54 0.80 5.25
CA LEU A 577 -41.53 0.92 6.32
C LEU A 577 -42.83 0.20 5.91
N ASP A 578 -43.34 -0.70 6.73
CA ASP A 578 -44.66 -1.30 6.50
C ASP A 578 -45.75 -0.20 6.44
N ARG A 579 -46.57 -0.22 5.39
CA ARG A 579 -47.65 0.76 5.19
C ARG A 579 -48.72 0.69 6.28
N ARG A 580 -48.89 -0.46 6.93
CA ARG A 580 -49.89 -0.68 7.99
C ARG A 580 -49.36 -0.30 9.37
N SER A 581 -48.31 -0.99 9.83
CA SER A 581 -47.78 -0.80 11.18
C SER A 581 -46.82 0.37 11.34
N ARG A 582 -46.30 0.92 10.23
CA ARG A 582 -45.24 1.95 10.20
C ARG A 582 -43.94 1.50 10.87
N LEU A 583 -43.75 0.20 11.04
CA LEU A 583 -42.51 -0.38 11.55
C LEU A 583 -41.53 -0.65 10.40
N GLY A 584 -40.23 -0.54 10.69
CA GLY A 584 -39.18 -0.87 9.73
C GLY A 584 -39.12 -2.36 9.47
N VAL A 585 -39.17 -2.77 8.21
CA VAL A 585 -39.06 -4.18 7.79
C VAL A 585 -37.62 -4.50 7.38
N ARG A 586 -37.00 -3.59 6.62
CA ARG A 586 -35.64 -3.71 6.09
C ARG A 586 -34.96 -2.35 6.02
N ALA A 587 -33.65 -2.31 6.21
CA ALA A 587 -32.81 -1.15 5.94
C ALA A 587 -31.60 -1.56 5.10
N GLU A 588 -31.27 -0.81 4.06
CA GLU A 588 -30.02 -0.96 3.31
C GLU A 588 -29.13 0.23 3.59
N PHE A 589 -27.96 -0.02 4.14
CA PHE A 589 -26.98 1.03 4.44
C PHE A 589 -26.06 1.20 3.23
N LEU A 590 -25.88 2.43 2.76
CA LEU A 590 -25.17 2.70 1.51
C LEU A 590 -23.72 3.16 1.74
N THR A 591 -22.84 2.88 0.77
CA THR A 591 -21.52 3.51 0.66
C THR A 591 -21.62 4.94 0.14
N ALA A 592 -20.54 5.72 0.22
CA ALA A 592 -20.43 7.05 -0.40
C ALA A 592 -20.66 7.03 -1.93
N SER A 593 -20.43 5.88 -2.59
CA SER A 593 -20.72 5.69 -4.02
C SER A 593 -22.18 5.27 -4.31
N GLY A 594 -23.03 5.18 -3.27
CA GLY A 594 -24.45 4.82 -3.38
C GLY A 594 -24.75 3.32 -3.49
N MET A 595 -23.78 2.44 -3.28
CA MET A 595 -23.97 0.99 -3.34
C MET A 595 -24.34 0.41 -1.97
N PRO A 596 -25.17 -0.64 -1.87
CA PRO A 596 -25.44 -1.30 -0.59
C PRO A 596 -24.16 -1.86 0.04
N LEU A 597 -23.87 -1.43 1.27
CA LEU A 597 -22.79 -1.93 2.11
C LEU A 597 -23.29 -3.09 2.99
N LYS A 598 -24.46 -2.91 3.62
CA LYS A 598 -25.08 -3.85 4.57
C LYS A 598 -26.59 -3.79 4.45
N VAL A 599 -27.26 -4.87 4.84
CA VAL A 599 -28.72 -4.97 4.89
C VAL A 599 -29.16 -5.44 6.27
N ALA A 600 -30.01 -4.66 6.95
CA ALA A 600 -30.65 -5.05 8.20
C ALA A 600 -32.09 -5.52 7.97
N HIS A 601 -32.47 -6.59 8.64
CA HIS A 601 -33.83 -7.12 8.73
C HIS A 601 -34.31 -7.04 10.18
N PHE A 602 -35.55 -6.60 10.38
CA PHE A 602 -36.13 -6.38 11.71
C PHE A 602 -37.28 -7.35 11.98
N GLU A 603 -37.31 -7.91 13.18
CA GLU A 603 -38.42 -8.72 13.70
C GLU A 603 -38.92 -8.12 15.02
N TYR A 604 -40.24 -8.09 15.19
CA TYR A 604 -40.90 -7.49 16.35
C TYR A 604 -41.70 -8.55 17.12
N GLY A 605 -41.14 -9.06 18.21
CA GLY A 605 -41.78 -10.02 19.11
C GLY A 605 -41.94 -9.50 20.54
N ASN A 606 -41.23 -8.44 20.92
CA ASN A 606 -41.31 -7.88 22.26
C ASN A 606 -42.52 -6.96 22.41
N ARG A 607 -43.01 -6.81 23.64
CA ARG A 607 -44.07 -5.87 24.00
C ARG A 607 -43.68 -5.04 25.20
N VAL A 608 -43.77 -3.73 25.07
CA VAL A 608 -43.41 -2.77 26.11
C VAL A 608 -44.63 -1.90 26.43
N GLN A 609 -44.86 -1.64 27.71
CA GLN A 609 -45.92 -0.74 28.18
C GLN A 609 -45.39 0.70 28.18
N ILE A 610 -45.95 1.55 27.34
CA ILE A 610 -45.60 2.98 27.28
C ILE A 610 -46.89 3.76 27.48
N ASN A 611 -46.95 4.58 28.54
CA ASN A 611 -48.14 5.37 28.89
C ASN A 611 -49.44 4.52 29.02
N GLY A 612 -49.32 3.27 29.46
CA GLY A 612 -50.46 2.36 29.63
C GLY A 612 -50.91 1.63 28.35
N GLU A 613 -50.24 1.86 27.21
CA GLU A 613 -50.49 1.13 25.96
C GLU A 613 -49.39 0.10 25.69
N ALA A 614 -49.78 -1.13 25.35
CA ALA A 614 -48.87 -2.17 24.91
C ALA A 614 -48.42 -1.89 23.47
N ARG A 615 -47.14 -1.62 23.26
CA ARG A 615 -46.54 -1.38 21.94
C ARG A 615 -45.56 -2.47 21.57
N LEU A 616 -45.49 -2.80 20.28
CA LEU A 616 -44.48 -3.72 19.75
C LEU A 616 -43.09 -3.09 19.87
N PHE A 617 -42.12 -3.92 20.21
CA PHE A 617 -40.72 -3.56 20.30
C PHE A 617 -39.88 -4.61 19.57
N VAL A 618 -38.76 -4.20 19.00
CA VAL A 618 -37.85 -5.10 18.27
C VAL A 618 -37.42 -6.26 19.18
N SER A 619 -37.51 -7.48 18.68
CA SER A 619 -36.99 -8.68 19.36
C SER A 619 -35.71 -9.16 18.73
N ARG A 620 -35.55 -8.95 17.42
CA ARG A 620 -34.37 -9.39 16.68
C ARG A 620 -34.08 -8.46 15.52
N MET A 621 -32.79 -8.18 15.31
CA MET A 621 -32.27 -7.50 14.15
C MET A 621 -31.13 -8.31 13.55
N LYS A 622 -31.22 -8.66 12.27
CA LYS A 622 -30.15 -9.35 11.54
C LYS A 622 -29.52 -8.41 10.52
N ILE A 623 -28.24 -8.10 10.70
CA ILE A 623 -27.44 -7.28 9.77
C ILE A 623 -26.56 -8.21 8.95
N VAL A 624 -26.62 -8.12 7.62
CA VAL A 624 -25.90 -8.98 6.68
C VAL A 624 -25.02 -8.11 5.78
N ASN A 625 -23.80 -8.56 5.49
CA ASN A 625 -22.94 -7.88 4.54
C ASN A 625 -23.50 -8.04 3.11
N ALA A 626 -23.58 -6.93 2.35
CA ALA A 626 -24.20 -6.97 1.03
C ALA A 626 -23.41 -7.79 -0.01
N ASN A 627 -22.08 -7.84 0.12
CA ASN A 627 -21.20 -8.55 -0.81
C ASN A 627 -20.87 -9.98 -0.34
N PHE A 628 -21.02 -10.24 0.96
CA PHE A 628 -20.65 -11.49 1.62
C PHE A 628 -21.78 -11.97 2.52
N PRO A 629 -22.88 -12.55 1.97
CA PRO A 629 -24.08 -12.89 2.74
C PRO A 629 -23.86 -13.87 3.89
N GLU A 630 -22.76 -14.63 3.87
CA GLU A 630 -22.31 -15.50 4.94
C GLU A 630 -21.83 -14.74 6.19
N ARG A 631 -21.48 -13.45 6.05
CA ARG A 631 -21.07 -12.58 7.16
C ARG A 631 -22.28 -11.81 7.68
N TYR A 632 -22.64 -12.06 8.94
CA TYR A 632 -23.81 -11.42 9.54
C TYR A 632 -23.64 -11.19 11.03
N SER A 633 -24.50 -10.34 11.59
CA SER A 633 -24.64 -10.15 13.03
C SER A 633 -26.12 -10.17 13.40
N LEU A 634 -26.44 -10.98 14.40
CA LEU A 634 -27.76 -11.22 14.92
C LEU A 634 -27.86 -10.61 16.32
N LEU A 635 -28.62 -9.53 16.42
CA LEU A 635 -28.88 -8.82 17.66
C LEU A 635 -30.23 -9.31 18.21
N GLN A 636 -30.22 -9.89 19.41
CA GLN A 636 -31.40 -10.34 20.14
C GLN A 636 -31.65 -9.42 21.34
N TYR A 637 -32.86 -8.88 21.40
CA TYR A 637 -33.28 -7.93 22.43
C TYR A 637 -34.14 -8.66 23.45
N ASP A 638 -33.64 -8.78 24.66
CA ASP A 638 -34.29 -9.51 25.76
C ASP A 638 -34.58 -8.59 26.94
N GLN A 639 -35.58 -8.94 27.75
CA GLN A 639 -35.90 -8.25 29.00
C GLN A 639 -36.09 -6.72 28.84
N VAL A 640 -36.75 -6.29 27.76
CA VAL A 640 -37.00 -4.86 27.51
C VAL A 640 -38.01 -4.30 28.52
N ILE A 641 -37.55 -3.39 29.37
CA ILE A 641 -38.36 -2.77 30.42
C ILE A 641 -38.29 -1.23 30.34
N PRO A 642 -39.41 -0.51 30.52
CA PRO A 642 -39.39 0.92 30.80
C PRO A 642 -38.66 1.15 32.13
N ALA A 643 -37.64 2.00 32.13
CA ALA A 643 -36.84 2.30 33.31
C ALA A 643 -36.32 3.73 33.20
N ASP A 644 -36.11 4.43 34.32
CA ASP A 644 -35.48 5.76 34.33
C ASP A 644 -34.06 5.69 34.91
N PRO A 645 -33.07 5.19 34.14
CA PRO A 645 -31.69 5.05 34.62
C PRO A 645 -31.11 6.40 35.05
N PRO A 646 -30.34 6.48 36.16
CA PRO A 646 -29.85 7.73 36.70
C PRO A 646 -28.98 8.50 35.71
N GLU A 647 -29.06 9.83 35.74
CA GLU A 647 -28.34 10.70 34.80
C GLU A 647 -26.82 10.53 34.87
N SER A 648 -26.29 10.15 36.03
CA SER A 648 -24.87 9.85 36.22
C SER A 648 -24.35 8.70 35.36
N LEU A 649 -25.19 7.80 34.84
CA LEU A 649 -24.78 6.75 33.90
C LEU A 649 -24.42 7.29 32.52
N PHE A 650 -24.88 8.50 32.20
CA PHE A 650 -24.73 9.10 30.87
C PHE A 650 -23.71 10.24 30.84
N SER A 651 -22.77 10.25 31.80
CA SER A 651 -21.65 11.20 31.87
C SER A 651 -20.33 10.51 31.52
N VAL A 652 -19.45 11.24 30.84
CA VAL A 652 -18.11 10.74 30.48
C VAL A 652 -17.25 10.55 31.74
N ASP A 653 -17.38 11.45 32.72
CA ASP A 653 -16.56 11.46 33.94
C ASP A 653 -16.78 10.21 34.81
N THR A 654 -17.99 9.65 34.76
CA THR A 654 -18.37 8.47 35.56
C THR A 654 -18.06 7.16 34.84
N LEU A 655 -17.76 7.19 33.54
CA LEU A 655 -17.63 6.00 32.71
C LEU A 655 -16.53 5.04 33.19
N MET A 656 -15.46 5.59 33.78
CA MET A 656 -14.34 4.83 34.34
C MET A 656 -14.61 4.29 35.75
N THR A 657 -15.53 4.88 36.50
CA THR A 657 -15.79 4.58 37.92
C THR A 657 -17.03 3.72 38.16
N LEU A 658 -17.92 3.63 37.17
CA LEU A 658 -19.05 2.70 37.11
C LEU A 658 -18.57 1.26 36.97
#